data_AF-A0A6V8E7W0-F1
#
_entry.id   AF-A0A6V8E7W0-F1
#
_cell.length_a   1.000
_cell.length_b   1.000
_cell.length_c   1.000
_cell.angle_alpha   90.00
_cell.angle_beta   90.00
_cell.angle_gamma   90.00
#
_symmetry.space_group_name_H-M   'P 1'
#
loop_
_entity.id
_entity.type
_entity.pdbx_description
1 polymer ?
#
loop_
_entity_poly.entity_id
_entity_poly.type
_entity_poly.pdbx_seq_one_letter_code
_entity_poly.pdbx_strand_id
1 'polypeptide(L)'
;MYEHCSITLISNLSKVKREQGSAFADGEFMRRSQTTILTTLAVIASLLFMSQFPAISSVSNIHPDDTDGTPPPNTDTDGDLIPDVHETLFEQWTNWTAVDGRDVVMQGLDKNNASDASTDRDRDGLNATEEFCWPYPANCTDPGFPRGLTGQLDENSNRIYLDPRVSDTDGDGMPDGYEAYMCQRMGGFDPVALRFSCPSFDPLNASDLTLDSDNDGFDVDRDGIMSDAERYTAPEEYAYGTPMNFTAELDGLWCHATLPEGSVLKSWPYLPSGANATFHNLLEACTNRAVNTVGEDLWLGTDPLLDDSDRYLWDGFSIRSLYPSFGDGIPDGWEVHFGLNPLNRSNALDDPDRDGWDANRDGGVSDDVSRTLTALKVGEALSTLEEYLVYYDEGNTVYPGLKSTTVGNSDEFTTVPLIYDTPQDVMSIMHHDVRALEEHDGTLYAMTKYGVSVLGLDDNTQSHHMLPQGVLLHDGFLATSDGSPYAAVLGTSIGFAVVPLLADGALGSIGTWDWSLTGPLHAVAPLAGEDVNLHAIGLGQAGEGSIVEIDGSASIVSAFELGTGLVAGLAEANASVSSIQHGLVSGTTFNLFVGTDRGLFILETSSARDDEGGEWRFFYTPESTPIQTNVDEVRSLPLGATGNPAEIRDMVLDGPSPSNAQALWFGTPSGLHKLDLNDDFIEHGGLMVHPGVEGKLSRETNSIHSIHPTGDELLVGSEWGLWALAGDYTAVYGLQDQTRLPG
;
A
#
# COMPACT_ATOMS: atom_id res chain seq x y z
N MET A 1 19.38 -14.67 -42.60
CA MET A 1 19.75 -14.87 -44.02
C MET A 1 19.19 -13.70 -44.81
N TYR A 2 20.07 -13.02 -45.55
CA TYR A 2 19.82 -12.06 -46.63
C TYR A 2 19.24 -10.67 -46.31
N GLU A 3 20.12 -9.70 -46.53
CA GLU A 3 19.88 -8.28 -46.83
C GLU A 3 18.85 -8.08 -47.96
N HIS A 4 18.08 -6.97 -47.90
CA HIS A 4 18.03 -5.96 -48.95
C HIS A 4 17.10 -4.77 -48.62
N CYS A 5 17.69 -3.57 -48.58
CA CYS A 5 17.25 -2.29 -49.14
C CYS A 5 15.75 -1.95 -49.30
N SER A 6 15.37 -0.76 -48.80
CA SER A 6 14.70 0.26 -49.60
C SER A 6 14.95 1.69 -49.07
N ILE A 7 15.30 2.57 -50.01
CA ILE A 7 15.65 3.99 -49.89
C ILE A 7 14.42 4.83 -50.29
N THR A 8 14.21 5.98 -49.63
CA THR A 8 13.50 7.12 -50.23
C THR A 8 14.24 8.43 -49.95
N LEU A 9 14.43 9.20 -51.03
CA LEU A 9 15.20 10.43 -51.22
C LEU A 9 14.44 11.72 -50.87
N ILE A 10 15.18 12.82 -50.64
CA ILE A 10 15.11 14.17 -51.27
C ILE A 10 16.26 15.01 -50.65
N SER A 11 17.44 15.13 -51.27
CA SER A 11 17.92 16.21 -52.20
C SER A 11 17.77 17.64 -51.65
N ASN A 12 18.81 18.48 -51.57
CA ASN A 12 19.55 19.01 -52.72
C ASN A 12 20.89 19.72 -52.40
N LEU A 13 21.85 19.47 -53.29
CA LEU A 13 22.80 20.37 -53.96
C LEU A 13 23.70 21.35 -53.18
N SER A 14 25.01 21.14 -53.31
CA SER A 14 25.87 22.06 -54.08
C SER A 14 27.15 21.37 -54.60
N LYS A 15 27.63 21.88 -55.74
CA LYS A 15 28.51 21.21 -56.72
C LYS A 15 30.00 21.55 -56.51
N VAL A 16 30.83 20.50 -56.69
CA VAL A 16 31.99 20.40 -57.63
C VAL A 16 33.22 21.29 -57.36
N LYS A 17 34.41 20.70 -57.15
CA LYS A 17 35.37 20.29 -58.22
C LYS A 17 36.61 19.58 -57.65
N ARG A 18 37.02 18.53 -58.36
CA ARG A 18 38.21 17.69 -58.13
C ARG A 18 39.31 18.20 -59.06
N GLU A 19 40.56 18.27 -58.61
CA GLU A 19 41.75 18.21 -59.49
C GLU A 19 42.91 17.49 -58.79
N GLN A 20 43.60 16.66 -59.56
CA GLN A 20 44.73 15.80 -59.18
C GLN A 20 46.07 16.53 -59.39
N GLY A 21 47.00 16.30 -58.47
CA GLY A 21 48.38 15.87 -58.75
C GLY A 21 49.43 16.93 -59.16
N SER A 22 50.50 17.04 -58.36
CA SER A 22 51.89 16.95 -58.84
C SER A 22 52.90 16.93 -57.68
N ALA A 23 53.93 16.09 -57.82
CA ALA A 23 55.22 16.21 -57.13
C ALA A 23 56.09 17.22 -57.92
N PHE A 24 57.14 17.91 -57.44
CA PHE A 24 58.24 17.62 -56.52
C PHE A 24 58.99 18.94 -56.16
N ALA A 25 59.84 18.86 -55.13
CA ALA A 25 61.17 19.50 -54.95
C ALA A 25 61.35 20.90 -54.33
N ASP A 26 62.25 20.88 -53.33
CA ASP A 26 63.21 21.87 -52.84
C ASP A 26 62.81 23.33 -52.61
N GLY A 27 62.79 23.67 -51.31
CA GLY A 27 63.28 24.94 -50.79
C GLY A 27 62.27 26.07 -50.75
N GLU A 28 61.35 26.08 -49.79
CA GLU A 28 60.73 27.32 -49.31
C GLU A 28 60.32 27.22 -47.83
N PHE A 29 60.64 28.28 -47.08
CA PHE A 29 60.54 28.41 -45.63
C PHE A 29 59.12 28.16 -45.09
N MET A 30 59.00 27.37 -44.00
CA MET A 30 57.78 27.28 -43.18
C MET A 30 57.33 28.68 -42.74
N ARG A 31 56.11 29.09 -43.13
CA ARG A 31 55.50 30.35 -42.70
C ARG A 31 55.21 30.30 -41.18
N ARG A 32 55.52 31.39 -40.48
CA ARG A 32 55.38 31.62 -39.02
C ARG A 32 54.09 31.11 -38.36
N SER A 33 52.99 30.97 -39.11
CA SER A 33 51.70 30.52 -38.57
C SER A 33 51.61 29.00 -38.37
N GLN A 34 52.29 28.17 -39.18
CA GLN A 34 52.26 26.71 -38.99
C GLN A 34 53.24 26.22 -37.92
N THR A 35 54.35 26.94 -37.74
CA THR A 35 55.27 26.72 -36.61
C THR A 35 54.59 27.03 -35.29
N THR A 36 53.75 28.07 -35.21
CA THR A 36 53.03 28.44 -33.98
C THR A 36 52.01 27.36 -33.58
N ILE A 37 51.26 26.79 -34.54
CA ILE A 37 50.28 25.74 -34.30
C ILE A 37 50.95 24.42 -33.87
N LEU A 38 52.06 24.04 -34.51
CA LEU A 38 52.81 22.85 -34.12
C LEU A 38 53.48 23.03 -32.75
N THR A 39 53.96 24.23 -32.42
CA THR A 39 54.48 24.50 -31.07
C THR A 39 53.39 24.57 -30.02
N THR A 40 52.19 25.10 -30.31
CA THR A 40 51.09 25.06 -29.33
C THR A 40 50.55 23.66 -29.15
N LEU A 41 50.44 22.84 -30.20
CA LEU A 41 50.11 21.42 -30.07
C LEU A 41 51.18 20.65 -29.32
N ALA A 42 52.47 20.92 -29.56
CA ALA A 42 53.56 20.31 -28.82
C ALA A 42 53.56 20.77 -27.35
N VAL A 43 53.27 22.04 -27.05
CA VAL A 43 53.19 22.57 -25.68
C VAL A 43 51.95 22.06 -24.95
N ILE A 44 50.79 21.95 -25.61
CA ILE A 44 49.58 21.37 -25.05
C ILE A 44 49.76 19.87 -24.82
N ALA A 45 50.37 19.14 -25.77
CA ALA A 45 50.75 17.75 -25.57
C ALA A 45 51.78 17.60 -24.44
N SER A 46 52.77 18.50 -24.35
CA SER A 46 53.75 18.51 -23.26
C SER A 46 53.11 18.80 -21.91
N LEU A 47 52.13 19.71 -21.84
CA LEU A 47 51.36 20.01 -20.63
C LEU A 47 50.44 18.85 -20.23
N LEU A 48 49.84 18.15 -21.20
CA LEU A 48 49.09 16.92 -20.99
C LEU A 48 49.97 15.76 -20.50
N PHE A 49 51.23 15.67 -20.96
CA PHE A 49 52.20 14.71 -20.44
C PHE A 49 52.78 15.12 -19.08
N MET A 50 52.82 16.41 -18.75
CA MET A 50 53.24 16.89 -17.41
C MET A 50 52.16 16.73 -16.34
N SER A 51 50.88 16.51 -16.70
CA SER A 51 49.81 16.18 -15.74
C SER A 51 49.68 14.68 -15.45
N GLN A 52 50.60 13.85 -15.95
CA GLN A 52 50.63 12.39 -15.76
C GLN A 52 51.82 11.92 -14.93
N PHE A 53 52.51 12.83 -14.21
CA PHE A 53 53.44 12.40 -13.16
C PHE A 53 52.63 11.96 -11.93
N PRO A 54 53.01 10.87 -11.24
CA PRO A 54 52.45 10.57 -9.92
C PRO A 54 52.71 11.77 -9.00
N ALA A 55 51.78 12.02 -8.08
CA ALA A 55 51.91 13.08 -7.09
C ALA A 55 53.29 12.98 -6.42
N ILE A 56 54.11 14.03 -6.57
CA ILE A 56 55.31 14.17 -5.76
C ILE A 56 54.80 14.37 -4.33
N SER A 57 55.26 13.53 -3.40
CA SER A 57 54.86 13.63 -2.00
C SER A 57 55.15 15.03 -1.46
N SER A 58 54.35 15.48 -0.49
CA SER A 58 54.73 16.66 0.27
C SER A 58 56.04 16.35 1.00
N VAL A 59 57.10 17.08 0.65
CA VAL A 59 58.38 16.96 1.34
C VAL A 59 58.21 17.63 2.70
N SER A 60 58.46 16.89 3.78
CA SER A 60 58.29 17.36 5.17
C SER A 60 59.19 18.55 5.54
N ASN A 61 60.19 18.87 4.72
CA ASN A 61 61.11 19.98 4.95
C ASN A 61 61.60 20.62 3.65
N ILE A 62 61.73 21.95 3.67
CA ILE A 62 62.22 22.78 2.54
C ILE A 62 63.76 22.93 2.58
N HIS A 63 64.41 22.40 3.63
CA HIS A 63 65.85 22.45 3.82
C HIS A 63 66.50 21.10 3.44
N PRO A 64 67.36 21.05 2.41
CA PRO A 64 68.00 19.82 1.94
C PRO A 64 68.97 19.19 2.96
N ASP A 65 69.37 19.91 4.00
CA ASP A 65 70.29 19.44 5.04
C ASP A 65 69.61 18.61 6.14
N ASP A 66 68.27 18.61 6.20
CA ASP A 66 67.46 17.86 7.19
C ASP A 66 66.82 16.59 6.58
N THR A 67 67.35 16.09 5.46
CA THR A 67 66.85 14.89 4.78
C THR A 67 67.67 13.66 5.15
N ASP A 68 67.03 12.58 5.62
CA ASP A 68 67.66 11.35 6.12
C ASP A 68 68.34 10.49 5.04
N GLY A 69 68.71 11.05 3.88
CA GLY A 69 69.51 10.41 2.85
C GLY A 69 68.96 9.06 2.34
N THR A 70 67.70 8.74 2.62
CA THR A 70 67.05 7.55 2.12
C THR A 70 66.87 7.67 0.61
N PRO A 71 67.03 6.58 -0.16
CA PRO A 71 66.70 6.56 -1.58
C PRO A 71 65.29 7.13 -1.82
N PRO A 72 64.97 7.61 -3.05
CA PRO A 72 63.57 7.84 -3.40
C PRO A 72 62.80 6.57 -3.01
N PRO A 73 61.68 6.66 -2.27
CA PRO A 73 61.00 5.47 -1.80
C PRO A 73 60.79 4.56 -3.00
N ASN A 74 61.25 3.31 -2.89
CA ASN A 74 60.81 2.28 -3.82
C ASN A 74 59.29 2.36 -3.78
N THR A 75 58.66 2.40 -4.95
CA THR A 75 57.22 2.61 -4.98
C THR A 75 56.47 1.41 -4.41
N ASP A 76 57.12 0.25 -4.36
CA ASP A 76 56.64 -1.06 -3.88
C ASP A 76 57.91 -1.91 -3.58
N THR A 77 58.19 -2.21 -2.30
CA THR A 77 59.45 -2.81 -1.82
C THR A 77 59.44 -4.33 -1.84
N ASP A 78 58.31 -4.98 -1.60
CA ASP A 78 58.16 -6.43 -1.56
C ASP A 78 57.46 -7.04 -2.80
N GLY A 79 56.94 -6.19 -3.68
CA GLY A 79 56.48 -6.53 -5.02
C GLY A 79 55.04 -7.04 -5.07
N ASP A 80 54.20 -6.68 -4.09
CA ASP A 80 52.80 -7.09 -4.01
C ASP A 80 51.81 -6.14 -4.71
N LEU A 81 52.33 -5.08 -5.35
CA LEU A 81 51.60 -4.07 -6.10
C LEU A 81 50.82 -3.06 -5.24
N ILE A 82 50.90 -3.14 -3.92
CA ILE A 82 50.47 -2.07 -3.01
C ILE A 82 51.65 -1.12 -2.81
N PRO A 83 51.47 0.21 -2.93
CA PRO A 83 52.59 1.11 -2.73
C PRO A 83 53.03 1.24 -1.27
N ASP A 84 54.35 1.27 -1.01
CA ASP A 84 54.94 1.50 0.33
C ASP A 84 54.32 2.69 1.08
N VAL A 85 53.89 3.73 0.34
CA VAL A 85 53.24 4.92 0.91
C VAL A 85 51.90 4.58 1.55
N HIS A 86 51.10 3.73 0.91
CA HIS A 86 49.81 3.29 1.44
C HIS A 86 50.01 2.35 2.63
N GLU A 87 50.95 1.41 2.54
CA GLU A 87 51.27 0.52 3.66
C GLU A 87 51.78 1.29 4.88
N THR A 88 52.56 2.35 4.67
CA THR A 88 53.02 3.23 5.76
C THR A 88 51.87 4.00 6.42
N LEU A 89 50.75 4.25 5.73
CA LEU A 89 49.56 4.87 6.34
C LEU A 89 48.91 3.93 7.37
N PHE A 90 48.90 2.62 7.08
CA PHE A 90 48.25 1.58 7.88
C PHE A 90 49.24 0.63 8.59
N GLU A 91 50.51 1.03 8.76
CA GLU A 91 51.59 0.22 9.38
C GLU A 91 51.34 -0.05 10.88
N GLN A 92 50.57 0.82 11.54
CA GLN A 92 50.36 0.74 12.98
C GLN A 92 49.42 -0.41 13.35
N TRP A 93 49.74 -1.10 14.43
CA TRP A 93 48.87 -2.11 15.01
C TRP A 93 47.70 -1.44 15.72
N THR A 94 46.50 -1.93 15.48
CA THR A 94 45.30 -1.47 16.15
C THR A 94 45.03 -2.39 17.33
N ASN A 95 45.06 -1.84 18.55
CA ASN A 95 44.83 -2.58 19.79
C ASN A 95 43.76 -1.91 20.65
N TRP A 96 42.64 -2.59 20.86
CA TRP A 96 41.54 -2.09 21.67
C TRP A 96 40.86 -3.24 22.42
N THR A 97 40.10 -2.89 23.44
CA THR A 97 39.24 -3.84 24.15
C THR A 97 37.81 -3.56 23.72
N ALA A 98 37.15 -4.57 23.16
CA ALA A 98 35.77 -4.50 22.70
C ALA A 98 34.80 -4.31 23.88
N VAL A 99 33.56 -3.91 23.58
CA VAL A 99 32.52 -3.64 24.60
C VAL A 99 32.20 -4.88 25.45
N ASP A 100 32.41 -6.08 24.88
CA ASP A 100 32.24 -7.38 25.55
C ASP A 100 33.45 -7.82 26.39
N GLY A 101 34.54 -7.04 26.41
CA GLY A 101 35.76 -7.31 27.16
C GLY A 101 36.79 -8.19 26.44
N ARG A 102 36.62 -8.49 25.14
CA ARG A 102 37.66 -9.14 24.33
C ARG A 102 38.77 -8.17 23.97
N ASP A 103 40.03 -8.58 24.11
CA ASP A 103 41.17 -7.85 23.59
C ASP A 103 41.35 -8.15 22.10
N VAL A 104 41.32 -7.10 21.29
CA VAL A 104 41.44 -7.15 19.83
C VAL A 104 42.80 -6.61 19.46
N VAL A 105 43.55 -7.38 18.68
CA VAL A 105 44.88 -7.00 18.20
C VAL A 105 44.93 -7.30 16.71
N MET A 106 44.84 -6.26 15.91
CA MET A 106 44.96 -6.33 14.47
C MET A 106 46.31 -5.74 14.06
N GLN A 107 47.08 -6.53 13.31
CA GLN A 107 48.38 -6.11 12.80
C GLN A 107 48.15 -5.11 11.64
N GLY A 108 49.02 -4.13 11.47
CA GLY A 108 49.00 -3.23 10.31
C GLY A 108 49.67 -3.84 9.06
N LEU A 109 49.63 -3.13 7.94
CA LEU A 109 50.34 -3.51 6.71
C LEU A 109 51.87 -3.43 6.91
N ASP A 110 52.62 -4.29 6.22
CA ASP A 110 54.09 -4.34 6.28
C ASP A 110 54.70 -4.41 4.88
N LYS A 111 55.31 -3.29 4.47
CA LYS A 111 56.06 -3.08 3.21
C LYS A 111 57.16 -4.07 2.83
N ASN A 112 57.44 -5.06 3.68
CA ASN A 112 58.42 -6.11 3.43
C ASN A 112 57.77 -7.50 3.33
N ASN A 113 56.45 -7.59 3.44
CA ASN A 113 55.68 -8.81 3.52
C ASN A 113 54.52 -8.84 2.51
N ALA A 114 54.84 -9.12 1.26
CA ALA A 114 53.91 -9.28 0.14
C ALA A 114 52.70 -10.24 0.30
N SER A 115 52.57 -10.95 1.42
CA SER A 115 51.44 -11.84 1.70
C SER A 115 50.25 -11.14 2.38
N ASP A 116 50.47 -9.98 3.00
CA ASP A 116 49.39 -9.24 3.65
C ASP A 116 48.44 -8.58 2.63
N ALA A 117 48.90 -8.22 1.43
CA ALA A 117 48.07 -7.72 0.33
C ALA A 117 46.87 -8.60 -0.04
N SER A 118 47.01 -9.93 0.02
CA SER A 118 45.94 -10.88 -0.29
C SER A 118 45.16 -11.37 0.92
N THR A 119 45.49 -10.88 2.12
CA THR A 119 44.88 -11.33 3.37
C THR A 119 43.78 -10.36 3.77
N ASP A 120 42.58 -10.89 3.98
CA ASP A 120 41.49 -10.20 4.68
C ASP A 120 41.71 -10.36 6.20
N ARG A 121 42.06 -9.26 6.88
CA ARG A 121 42.55 -9.29 8.28
C ARG A 121 41.44 -9.00 9.29
N ASP A 122 40.52 -8.12 8.95
CA ASP A 122 39.36 -7.67 9.71
C ASP A 122 38.06 -8.45 9.37
N ARG A 123 38.08 -9.27 8.31
CA ARG A 123 37.02 -10.21 7.93
C ARG A 123 35.74 -9.55 7.46
N ASP A 124 35.89 -8.46 6.74
CA ASP A 124 34.80 -7.71 6.10
C ASP A 124 34.46 -8.27 4.71
N GLY A 125 35.28 -9.19 4.17
CA GLY A 125 35.12 -9.79 2.85
C GLY A 125 35.87 -9.09 1.72
N LEU A 126 36.69 -8.09 2.02
CA LEU A 126 37.67 -7.47 1.15
C LEU A 126 39.08 -7.82 1.63
N ASN A 127 40.02 -8.00 0.71
CA ASN A 127 41.44 -8.04 1.10
C ASN A 127 42.10 -6.67 0.98
N ALA A 128 43.26 -6.51 1.58
CA ALA A 128 44.00 -5.24 1.55
C ALA A 128 44.24 -4.66 0.14
N THR A 129 44.35 -5.51 -0.90
CA THR A 129 44.44 -5.02 -2.30
C THR A 129 43.11 -4.45 -2.81
N GLU A 130 42.00 -5.11 -2.51
CA GLU A 130 40.64 -4.67 -2.85
C GLU A 130 40.31 -3.35 -2.15
N GLU A 131 40.68 -3.22 -0.88
CA GLU A 131 40.53 -2.01 -0.08
C GLU A 131 41.39 -0.84 -0.60
N PHE A 132 42.66 -1.12 -0.91
CA PHE A 132 43.53 -0.13 -1.55
C PHE A 132 42.96 0.33 -2.91
N CYS A 133 42.42 -0.60 -3.69
CA CYS A 133 41.90 -0.33 -5.02
C CYS A 133 40.57 0.46 -4.99
N TRP A 134 39.81 0.44 -3.89
CA TRP A 134 38.52 1.13 -3.78
C TRP A 134 38.60 2.59 -4.26
N PRO A 135 37.70 3.08 -5.12
CA PRO A 135 36.45 2.46 -5.63
C PRO A 135 36.63 1.71 -6.98
N TYR A 136 37.81 1.22 -7.28
CA TYR A 136 38.09 0.40 -8.47
C TYR A 136 38.17 -1.08 -8.10
N PRO A 137 37.91 -2.02 -9.02
CA PRO A 137 38.13 -3.45 -8.78
C PRO A 137 39.60 -3.75 -8.47
N ALA A 138 39.87 -4.93 -7.89
CA ALA A 138 41.21 -5.41 -7.55
C ALA A 138 42.24 -5.38 -8.71
N ASN A 139 41.78 -5.35 -9.96
CA ASN A 139 42.64 -5.21 -11.13
C ASN A 139 43.20 -3.79 -11.34
N CYS A 140 42.98 -2.87 -10.40
CA CYS A 140 43.50 -1.50 -10.46
C CYS A 140 45.05 -1.46 -10.51
N THR A 141 45.69 -2.51 -10.00
CA THR A 141 47.15 -2.70 -9.98
C THR A 141 47.72 -3.21 -11.32
N ASP A 142 46.87 -3.61 -12.29
CA ASP A 142 47.32 -4.18 -13.56
C ASP A 142 47.98 -3.14 -14.50
N PRO A 143 49.03 -3.51 -15.27
CA PRO A 143 49.80 -2.59 -16.12
C PRO A 143 49.04 -1.87 -17.26
N GLY A 144 47.73 -2.07 -17.41
CA GLY A 144 46.89 -1.51 -18.47
C GLY A 144 45.56 -0.92 -18.00
N PHE A 145 45.34 -0.82 -16.68
CA PHE A 145 44.11 -0.26 -16.12
C PHE A 145 43.99 1.24 -16.46
N PRO A 146 42.80 1.76 -16.85
CA PRO A 146 42.59 3.19 -17.05
C PRO A 146 42.85 3.93 -15.73
N ARG A 147 44.05 4.49 -15.57
CA ARG A 147 44.52 5.02 -14.27
C ARG A 147 43.67 6.20 -13.82
N GLY A 148 42.83 5.96 -12.82
CA GLY A 148 42.44 6.95 -11.82
C GLY A 148 43.40 6.94 -10.62
N LEU A 149 43.21 7.86 -9.68
CA LEU A 149 43.86 7.78 -8.37
C LEU A 149 42.94 6.98 -7.44
N THR A 150 43.44 5.89 -6.82
CA THR A 150 42.70 5.07 -5.85
C THR A 150 42.34 5.85 -4.60
N GLY A 151 41.29 5.47 -3.88
CA GLY A 151 40.72 6.24 -2.78
C GLY A 151 39.76 7.33 -3.24
N GLN A 152 38.82 7.69 -2.36
CA GLN A 152 37.86 8.76 -2.60
C GLN A 152 38.36 10.09 -2.01
N LEU A 153 37.80 11.22 -2.47
CA LEU A 153 38.11 12.53 -1.90
C LEU A 153 37.02 12.90 -0.90
N ASP A 154 37.40 13.22 0.33
CA ASP A 154 36.50 13.76 1.34
C ASP A 154 36.08 15.21 1.01
N GLU A 155 35.19 15.79 1.83
CA GLU A 155 34.76 17.19 1.69
C GLU A 155 35.93 18.20 1.76
N ASN A 156 37.04 17.81 2.39
CA ASN A 156 38.24 18.63 2.55
C ASN A 156 39.26 18.42 1.40
N SER A 157 38.92 17.65 0.37
CA SER A 157 39.80 17.25 -0.72
C SER A 157 41.03 16.43 -0.28
N ASN A 158 40.98 15.83 0.89
CA ASN A 158 41.91 14.79 1.31
C ASN A 158 41.46 13.44 0.76
N ARG A 159 42.42 12.56 0.56
CA ARG A 159 42.16 11.22 0.03
C ARG A 159 41.93 10.26 1.19
N ILE A 160 40.79 9.59 1.18
CA ILE A 160 40.37 8.58 2.14
C ILE A 160 40.36 7.20 1.47
N TYR A 161 40.60 6.17 2.26
CA TYR A 161 40.72 4.77 1.86
C TYR A 161 39.98 3.91 2.88
N LEU A 162 39.56 2.72 2.47
CA LEU A 162 39.11 1.66 3.39
C LEU A 162 40.30 1.27 4.27
N ASP A 163 40.05 1.05 5.56
CA ASP A 163 41.10 0.70 6.52
C ASP A 163 41.18 -0.83 6.69
N PRO A 164 42.27 -1.50 6.25
CA PRO A 164 42.45 -2.98 6.28
C PRO A 164 42.58 -3.60 7.68
N ARG A 165 42.18 -2.85 8.69
CA ARG A 165 42.24 -3.19 10.12
C ARG A 165 40.90 -2.89 10.80
N VAL A 166 39.89 -2.43 10.07
CA VAL A 166 38.58 -2.03 10.58
C VAL A 166 37.54 -2.47 9.55
N SER A 167 36.71 -3.44 9.94
CA SER A 167 35.72 -4.03 9.04
C SER A 167 34.61 -3.08 8.57
N ASP A 168 34.39 -1.99 9.28
CA ASP A 168 33.36 -0.97 9.05
C ASP A 168 34.06 0.39 9.17
N THR A 169 34.54 0.90 8.03
CA THR A 169 35.44 2.05 7.98
C THR A 169 34.73 3.36 8.35
N ASP A 170 33.45 3.49 8.02
CA ASP A 170 32.67 4.71 8.29
C ASP A 170 31.80 4.66 9.56
N GLY A 171 31.65 3.47 10.15
CA GLY A 171 31.11 3.24 11.48
C GLY A 171 29.58 3.22 11.53
N ASP A 172 28.93 2.81 10.45
CA ASP A 172 27.47 2.81 10.33
C ASP A 172 26.80 1.47 10.74
N GLY A 173 27.60 0.45 11.02
CA GLY A 173 27.16 -0.88 11.44
C GLY A 173 27.12 -1.93 10.33
N MET A 174 27.44 -1.56 9.09
CA MET A 174 27.59 -2.47 7.96
C MET A 174 29.08 -2.65 7.60
N PRO A 175 29.55 -3.88 7.33
CA PRO A 175 30.92 -4.07 6.88
C PRO A 175 31.19 -3.60 5.44
N ASP A 176 32.39 -3.08 5.19
CA ASP A 176 32.77 -2.50 3.90
C ASP A 176 32.55 -3.49 2.72
N GLY A 177 32.89 -4.76 2.90
CA GLY A 177 32.65 -5.79 1.88
C GLY A 177 31.18 -6.16 1.65
N TYR A 178 30.31 -6.01 2.67
CA TYR A 178 28.87 -6.16 2.51
C TYR A 178 28.29 -5.01 1.67
N GLU A 179 28.65 -3.77 2.01
CA GLU A 179 28.22 -2.58 1.30
C GLU A 179 28.75 -2.56 -0.15
N ALA A 180 30.01 -2.94 -0.38
CA ALA A 180 30.58 -3.08 -1.71
C ALA A 180 29.78 -4.08 -2.57
N TYR A 181 29.35 -5.19 -1.96
CA TYR A 181 28.47 -6.16 -2.60
C TYR A 181 27.05 -5.59 -2.87
N MET A 182 26.44 -4.88 -1.92
CA MET A 182 25.14 -4.21 -2.11
C MET A 182 25.18 -3.16 -3.21
N CYS A 183 26.22 -2.32 -3.23
CA CYS A 183 26.46 -1.34 -4.28
C CYS A 183 26.54 -2.00 -5.67
N GLN A 184 27.25 -3.12 -5.78
CA GLN A 184 27.28 -3.87 -7.04
C GLN A 184 25.89 -4.41 -7.42
N ARG A 185 25.15 -4.95 -6.45
CA ARG A 185 23.81 -5.52 -6.65
C ARG A 185 22.82 -4.49 -7.19
N MET A 186 22.87 -3.25 -6.69
CA MET A 186 22.08 -2.13 -7.21
C MET A 186 22.55 -1.61 -8.59
N GLY A 187 23.62 -2.18 -9.14
CA GLY A 187 24.18 -1.74 -10.42
C GLY A 187 25.09 -0.51 -10.32
N GLY A 188 25.66 -0.23 -9.15
CA GLY A 188 26.60 0.87 -8.92
C GLY A 188 27.96 0.71 -9.62
N PHE A 189 28.22 -0.42 -10.27
CA PHE A 189 29.44 -0.66 -11.03
C PHE A 189 29.33 -0.16 -12.49
N ASP A 190 30.14 0.84 -12.86
CA ASP A 190 30.25 1.30 -14.25
C ASP A 190 31.25 0.43 -15.03
N PRO A 191 30.81 -0.39 -16.01
CA PRO A 191 31.70 -1.26 -16.77
C PRO A 191 32.60 -0.52 -17.77
N VAL A 192 32.33 0.75 -18.07
CA VAL A 192 33.13 1.58 -18.98
C VAL A 192 34.23 2.30 -18.21
N ALA A 193 33.89 2.92 -17.08
CA ALA A 193 34.86 3.58 -16.20
C ALA A 193 35.61 2.61 -15.29
N LEU A 194 35.14 1.36 -15.18
CA LEU A 194 35.62 0.32 -14.26
C LEU A 194 35.64 0.82 -12.81
N ARG A 195 34.60 1.53 -12.38
CA ARG A 195 34.53 2.21 -11.08
C ARG A 195 33.19 1.92 -10.41
N PHE A 196 33.23 1.68 -9.10
CA PHE A 196 32.06 1.66 -8.22
C PHE A 196 31.64 3.10 -7.87
N SER A 197 30.35 3.37 -8.01
CA SER A 197 29.71 4.62 -7.65
C SER A 197 28.47 4.27 -6.83
N CYS A 198 28.60 4.38 -5.52
CA CYS A 198 27.61 3.93 -4.56
C CYS A 198 26.89 5.15 -3.97
N PRO A 199 25.61 5.38 -4.32
CA PRO A 199 24.85 6.51 -3.78
C PRO A 199 24.14 6.20 -2.45
N SER A 200 24.02 4.92 -2.10
CA SER A 200 23.35 4.44 -0.88
C SER A 200 24.37 3.72 0.00
N PHE A 201 24.75 2.48 -0.34
CA PHE A 201 25.76 1.67 0.37
C PHE A 201 27.20 2.06 0.02
N ASP A 202 27.75 3.08 0.69
CA ASP A 202 29.12 3.56 0.44
C ASP A 202 30.02 3.38 1.67
N PRO A 203 30.97 2.42 1.65
CA PRO A 203 31.84 2.07 2.79
C PRO A 203 32.74 3.17 3.38
N LEU A 204 32.68 4.37 2.83
CA LEU A 204 33.48 5.53 3.27
C LEU A 204 32.59 6.67 3.77
N ASN A 205 31.28 6.48 3.82
CA ASN A 205 30.31 7.51 4.12
C ASN A 205 29.03 6.91 4.71
N ALA A 206 28.94 7.01 6.04
CA ALA A 206 27.83 6.59 6.92
C ALA A 206 26.49 7.34 6.72
N SER A 207 26.21 7.84 5.52
CA SER A 207 24.95 8.50 5.17
C SER A 207 23.76 7.54 5.09
N ASP A 208 24.05 6.25 5.00
CA ASP A 208 23.16 5.11 4.92
C ASP A 208 22.81 4.47 6.27
N LEU A 209 23.40 4.95 7.36
CA LEU A 209 23.02 4.60 8.73
C LEU A 209 21.49 4.70 9.00
N THR A 210 20.85 5.71 8.41
CA THR A 210 19.40 5.97 8.55
C THR A 210 18.62 5.70 7.26
N LEU A 211 19.25 5.02 6.30
CA LEU A 211 18.62 4.71 5.03
C LEU A 211 17.70 3.50 5.20
N ASP A 212 16.50 3.67 4.69
CA ASP A 212 15.44 2.67 4.58
C ASP A 212 15.00 2.73 3.11
N SER A 213 15.49 1.79 2.30
CA SER A 213 15.42 1.90 0.83
C SER A 213 14.12 1.32 0.26
N ASP A 214 13.59 0.29 0.89
CA ASP A 214 12.31 -0.36 0.58
C ASP A 214 11.13 0.26 1.36
N ASN A 215 11.38 1.08 2.39
CA ASN A 215 10.36 1.77 3.20
C ASN A 215 9.41 0.80 3.88
N ASP A 216 9.99 -0.24 4.48
CA ASP A 216 9.26 -1.34 5.12
C ASP A 216 9.08 -1.14 6.63
N GLY A 217 9.63 -0.05 7.17
CA GLY A 217 9.25 0.48 8.48
C GLY A 217 7.79 0.93 8.54
N PHE A 218 7.25 1.12 9.75
CA PHE A 218 5.87 1.54 9.93
C PHE A 218 5.68 2.58 11.04
N ASP A 219 4.65 3.43 10.88
CA ASP A 219 4.19 4.43 11.86
C ASP A 219 3.63 3.79 13.14
N VAL A 220 4.52 3.64 14.14
CA VAL A 220 4.22 2.93 15.38
C VAL A 220 3.22 3.73 16.23
N ASP A 221 3.38 5.05 16.30
CA ASP A 221 2.56 5.91 17.16
C ASP A 221 1.30 6.47 16.49
N ARG A 222 1.15 6.23 15.18
CA ARG A 222 0.00 6.53 14.33
C ARG A 222 -0.28 8.03 14.21
N ASP A 223 0.77 8.84 14.22
CA ASP A 223 0.64 10.29 14.03
C ASP A 223 0.59 10.71 12.54
N GLY A 224 0.78 9.75 11.62
CA GLY A 224 0.76 9.92 10.18
C GLY A 224 2.10 10.38 9.59
N ILE A 225 3.17 10.43 10.39
CA ILE A 225 4.51 10.89 9.99
C ILE A 225 5.55 9.84 10.38
N MET A 226 6.21 9.27 9.37
CA MET A 226 7.31 8.33 9.59
C MET A 226 8.56 9.04 10.15
N SER A 227 8.85 8.85 11.44
CA SER A 227 10.06 9.35 12.09
C SER A 227 11.28 8.45 11.84
N ASP A 228 12.49 8.98 12.08
CA ASP A 228 13.73 8.19 11.91
C ASP A 228 13.80 6.97 12.85
N ALA A 229 13.05 6.99 13.95
CA ALA A 229 13.00 5.88 14.92
C ALA A 229 11.98 4.78 14.56
N GLU A 230 11.16 5.02 13.54
CA GLU A 230 10.13 4.10 13.07
C GLU A 230 10.55 3.36 11.81
N ARG A 231 11.58 3.87 11.12
CA ARG A 231 12.22 3.21 9.97
C ARG A 231 12.88 1.93 10.42
N TYR A 232 12.84 0.92 9.55
CA TYR A 232 13.69 -0.23 9.67
C TYR A 232 14.87 0.01 8.74
N THR A 233 16.04 0.29 9.32
CA THR A 233 17.18 0.79 8.55
C THR A 233 18.07 -0.34 8.05
N ALA A 234 18.81 -0.09 6.96
CA ALA A 234 19.65 -1.12 6.36
C ALA A 234 20.69 -1.77 7.33
N PRO A 235 21.30 -1.04 8.29
CA PRO A 235 22.12 -1.68 9.31
C PRO A 235 21.33 -2.59 10.27
N GLU A 236 20.09 -2.23 10.62
CA GLU A 236 19.21 -3.06 11.48
C GLU A 236 18.83 -4.35 10.76
N GLU A 237 18.54 -4.25 9.47
CA GLU A 237 18.25 -5.37 8.58
C GLU A 237 19.43 -6.33 8.41
N TYR A 238 20.61 -5.78 8.14
CA TYR A 238 21.85 -6.55 8.08
C TYR A 238 22.11 -7.28 9.40
N ALA A 239 21.93 -6.60 10.52
CA ALA A 239 22.17 -7.14 11.85
C ALA A 239 21.06 -8.07 12.37
N TYR A 240 19.98 -8.27 11.60
CA TYR A 240 18.88 -9.14 12.01
C TYR A 240 19.36 -10.56 12.36
N GLY A 241 18.92 -11.05 13.51
CA GLY A 241 19.26 -12.39 14.02
C GLY A 241 20.67 -12.51 14.63
N THR A 242 21.46 -11.43 14.66
CA THR A 242 22.77 -11.45 15.33
C THR A 242 22.62 -11.70 16.84
N PRO A 243 23.46 -12.56 17.45
CA PRO A 243 23.45 -12.74 18.89
C PRO A 243 24.06 -11.50 19.58
N MET A 244 23.64 -11.19 20.81
CA MET A 244 24.14 -10.04 21.61
C MET A 244 25.68 -9.93 21.76
N ASN A 245 26.44 -11.00 21.47
CA ASN A 245 27.90 -11.02 21.56
C ASN A 245 28.58 -11.00 20.17
N PHE A 246 27.82 -10.76 19.10
CA PHE A 246 28.35 -10.57 17.75
C PHE A 246 28.69 -9.11 17.54
N THR A 247 29.83 -8.88 16.90
CA THR A 247 30.35 -7.56 16.55
C THR A 247 30.95 -7.76 15.17
N ALA A 248 30.44 -7.05 14.17
CA ALA A 248 30.79 -7.29 12.77
C ALA A 248 32.31 -7.17 12.56
N GLU A 249 32.91 -6.22 13.26
CA GLU A 249 34.34 -5.90 13.26
C GLU A 249 35.24 -6.98 13.86
N LEU A 250 34.68 -7.99 14.54
CA LEU A 250 35.46 -9.03 15.24
C LEU A 250 35.11 -10.45 14.83
N ASP A 251 33.83 -10.68 14.54
CA ASP A 251 33.28 -12.00 14.31
C ASP A 251 33.06 -12.32 12.83
N GLY A 252 33.49 -11.38 11.96
CA GLY A 252 33.42 -11.42 10.50
C GLY A 252 32.03 -11.08 9.97
N LEU A 253 31.84 -11.23 8.67
CA LEU A 253 30.55 -11.00 8.01
C LEU A 253 29.41 -11.86 8.58
N TRP A 254 28.23 -11.26 8.71
CA TRP A 254 26.98 -11.91 9.10
C TRP A 254 26.39 -12.76 7.96
N CYS A 255 27.11 -13.82 7.61
CA CYS A 255 26.73 -14.79 6.61
C CYS A 255 27.13 -16.21 7.01
N HIS A 256 26.55 -17.19 6.34
CA HIS A 256 26.89 -18.61 6.52
C HIS A 256 27.47 -19.16 5.23
N ALA A 257 28.68 -19.71 5.28
CA ALA A 257 29.35 -20.31 4.12
C ALA A 257 29.96 -21.69 4.42
N THR A 258 29.93 -22.58 3.43
CA THR A 258 30.48 -23.93 3.42
C THR A 258 31.73 -24.02 2.56
N LEU A 259 32.89 -23.72 3.13
CA LEU A 259 34.17 -23.83 2.40
C LEU A 259 34.52 -25.30 2.07
N PRO A 260 35.12 -25.61 0.89
CA PRO A 260 35.60 -24.71 -0.17
C PRO A 260 34.62 -24.53 -1.35
N GLU A 261 33.42 -25.11 -1.27
CA GLU A 261 32.42 -25.13 -2.34
C GLU A 261 31.36 -24.09 -2.05
N GLY A 262 31.32 -22.97 -2.80
CA GLY A 262 30.28 -21.96 -2.63
C GLY A 262 28.97 -22.27 -3.36
N SER A 263 27.93 -21.46 -3.13
CA SER A 263 26.59 -21.70 -3.68
C SER A 263 26.55 -21.72 -5.21
N VAL A 264 25.71 -22.60 -5.76
CA VAL A 264 25.38 -22.68 -7.18
C VAL A 264 24.51 -21.49 -7.62
N LEU A 265 23.73 -20.93 -6.69
CA LEU A 265 22.89 -19.76 -6.88
C LEU A 265 23.68 -18.49 -6.56
N LYS A 266 23.45 -17.42 -7.32
CA LYS A 266 24.20 -16.16 -7.24
C LYS A 266 23.35 -14.93 -6.98
N SER A 267 22.04 -15.14 -6.83
CA SER A 267 21.09 -14.10 -6.45
C SER A 267 20.90 -14.13 -4.95
N TRP A 268 20.55 -12.98 -4.39
CA TRP A 268 20.09 -12.89 -3.01
C TRP A 268 19.08 -13.99 -2.67
N PRO A 269 19.16 -14.61 -1.46
CA PRO A 269 20.09 -14.34 -0.34
C PRO A 269 21.47 -14.99 -0.50
N TYR A 270 21.73 -15.71 -1.59
CA TYR A 270 22.93 -16.52 -1.76
C TYR A 270 24.17 -15.69 -2.13
N LEU A 271 25.30 -16.06 -1.56
CA LEU A 271 26.60 -15.44 -1.80
C LEU A 271 27.14 -15.81 -3.18
N PRO A 272 27.64 -14.85 -3.96
CA PRO A 272 28.27 -15.14 -5.25
C PRO A 272 29.57 -15.92 -5.05
N SER A 273 29.73 -17.03 -5.78
CA SER A 273 30.93 -17.86 -5.70
C SER A 273 31.56 -18.18 -7.07
N GLY A 274 32.83 -18.62 -7.03
CA GLY A 274 33.60 -19.13 -8.16
C GLY A 274 34.46 -18.08 -8.90
N ALA A 275 35.16 -18.51 -9.95
CA ALA A 275 36.13 -17.71 -10.70
C ALA A 275 35.58 -16.46 -11.41
N ASN A 276 34.25 -16.32 -11.50
CA ASN A 276 33.57 -15.15 -12.09
C ASN A 276 32.88 -14.28 -11.05
N ALA A 277 33.04 -14.56 -9.75
CA ALA A 277 32.61 -13.63 -8.71
C ALA A 277 33.50 -12.39 -8.73
N THR A 278 32.94 -11.23 -8.43
CA THR A 278 33.68 -9.97 -8.32
C THR A 278 34.44 -9.88 -7.01
N PHE A 279 33.80 -10.33 -5.92
CA PHE A 279 34.40 -10.43 -4.59
C PHE A 279 34.63 -11.91 -4.27
N HIS A 280 35.89 -12.30 -4.10
CA HIS A 280 36.27 -13.70 -3.90
C HIS A 280 36.39 -14.09 -2.43
N ASN A 281 36.59 -13.13 -1.53
CA ASN A 281 36.91 -13.36 -0.11
C ASN A 281 35.67 -13.40 0.80
N LEU A 282 34.48 -13.00 0.30
CA LEU A 282 33.21 -13.01 1.05
C LEU A 282 32.94 -14.34 1.78
N LEU A 283 33.21 -15.49 1.15
CA LEU A 283 32.96 -16.80 1.74
C LEU A 283 33.87 -17.11 2.94
N GLU A 284 35.12 -16.65 2.90
CA GLU A 284 36.10 -16.89 3.97
C GLU A 284 35.89 -15.93 5.16
N ALA A 285 35.30 -14.76 4.90
CA ALA A 285 34.94 -13.75 5.88
C ALA A 285 33.68 -14.09 6.70
N CYS A 286 32.82 -14.99 6.22
CA CYS A 286 31.60 -15.37 6.92
C CYS A 286 31.84 -15.92 8.33
N THR A 287 30.95 -15.58 9.25
CA THR A 287 31.03 -16.05 10.62
C THR A 287 30.88 -17.57 10.73
N ASN A 288 31.70 -18.18 11.60
CA ASN A 288 31.62 -19.62 11.90
C ASN A 288 30.63 -19.94 13.04
N ARG A 289 29.98 -18.92 13.61
CA ARG A 289 29.12 -19.07 14.80
C ARG A 289 27.65 -19.26 14.50
N ALA A 290 27.22 -18.92 13.29
CA ALA A 290 25.83 -19.01 12.87
C ALA A 290 25.65 -20.00 11.72
N VAL A 291 24.49 -20.66 11.73
CA VAL A 291 24.03 -21.54 10.66
C VAL A 291 22.66 -21.07 10.24
N ASN A 292 22.36 -21.13 8.95
CA ASN A 292 21.02 -20.81 8.51
C ASN A 292 20.06 -21.98 8.69
N THR A 293 18.77 -21.68 8.79
CA THR A 293 17.69 -22.67 8.81
C THR A 293 17.54 -23.37 7.47
N VAL A 294 17.81 -22.66 6.36
CA VAL A 294 17.62 -23.15 4.98
C VAL A 294 18.73 -22.68 4.04
N GLY A 295 19.29 -23.61 3.28
CA GLY A 295 20.31 -23.29 2.27
C GLY A 295 21.73 -23.25 2.83
N GLU A 296 22.68 -23.14 1.92
CA GLU A 296 24.13 -23.05 2.16
C GLU A 296 24.64 -21.78 1.45
N ASP A 297 25.70 -21.14 1.97
CA ASP A 297 26.35 -19.95 1.38
C ASP A 297 25.42 -18.75 1.14
N LEU A 298 24.97 -18.07 2.19
CA LEU A 298 24.00 -16.98 2.12
C LEU A 298 24.17 -15.94 3.24
N TRP A 299 23.57 -14.76 3.04
CA TRP A 299 23.41 -13.71 4.06
C TRP A 299 22.32 -14.07 5.08
N LEU A 300 22.60 -13.83 6.37
CA LEU A 300 21.73 -14.26 7.46
C LEU A 300 20.67 -13.21 7.88
N GLY A 301 20.92 -11.92 7.62
CA GLY A 301 19.96 -10.83 7.87
C GLY A 301 18.85 -10.74 6.81
N THR A 302 17.96 -9.76 6.97
CA THR A 302 16.94 -9.38 5.98
C THR A 302 17.58 -8.63 4.80
N ASP A 303 16.80 -8.32 3.78
CA ASP A 303 17.23 -7.74 2.51
C ASP A 303 16.88 -6.24 2.44
N PRO A 304 17.85 -5.32 2.56
CA PRO A 304 17.58 -3.87 2.57
C PRO A 304 17.04 -3.23 1.30
N LEU A 305 16.65 -4.07 0.33
CA LEU A 305 16.11 -3.67 -0.96
C LEU A 305 14.75 -4.35 -1.23
N LEU A 306 14.27 -5.19 -0.31
CA LEU A 306 13.02 -5.92 -0.42
C LEU A 306 12.30 -5.88 0.93
N ASP A 307 11.12 -5.26 0.90
CA ASP A 307 10.22 -5.08 2.04
C ASP A 307 9.83 -6.36 2.78
N ASP A 308 9.85 -7.51 2.10
CA ASP A 308 9.43 -8.79 2.65
C ASP A 308 10.45 -9.88 2.30
N SER A 309 11.34 -10.16 3.25
CA SER A 309 12.55 -10.98 3.08
C SER A 309 12.34 -12.46 3.28
N ASP A 310 11.12 -12.91 3.46
CA ASP A 310 10.73 -14.27 3.76
C ASP A 310 11.40 -15.35 2.89
N ARG A 311 12.04 -16.35 3.52
CA ARG A 311 12.91 -17.32 2.81
C ARG A 311 12.48 -18.76 2.96
N TYR A 312 11.74 -19.06 4.01
CA TYR A 312 11.30 -20.42 4.28
C TYR A 312 9.88 -20.50 4.83
N LEU A 313 9.30 -21.69 4.72
CA LEU A 313 8.01 -22.04 5.30
C LEU A 313 8.19 -23.23 6.24
N TRP A 314 7.60 -23.15 7.42
CA TRP A 314 7.41 -24.30 8.29
C TRP A 314 6.02 -24.91 8.08
N ASP A 315 5.95 -26.16 7.63
CA ASP A 315 4.68 -26.87 7.38
C ASP A 315 4.17 -27.70 8.59
N GLY A 316 4.73 -27.48 9.78
CA GLY A 316 4.46 -28.29 10.98
C GLY A 316 5.29 -29.57 11.08
N PHE A 317 6.00 -29.96 10.02
CA PHE A 317 6.84 -31.16 9.98
C PHE A 317 8.27 -30.91 9.51
N SER A 318 8.44 -30.04 8.51
CA SER A 318 9.72 -29.75 7.86
C SER A 318 9.80 -28.29 7.40
N ILE A 319 11.01 -27.74 7.45
CA ILE A 319 11.31 -26.42 6.88
C ILE A 319 11.51 -26.58 5.37
N ARG A 320 10.87 -25.72 4.57
CA ARG A 320 10.96 -25.70 3.11
C ARG A 320 11.47 -24.35 2.62
N SER A 321 12.44 -24.36 1.71
CA SER A 321 12.89 -23.14 1.02
C SER A 321 11.81 -22.62 0.07
N LEU A 322 11.64 -21.29 0.03
CA LEU A 322 10.69 -20.61 -0.84
C LEU A 322 11.29 -20.22 -2.20
N TYR A 323 12.61 -20.15 -2.31
CA TYR A 323 13.30 -19.67 -3.51
C TYR A 323 12.79 -20.36 -4.79
N PRO A 324 12.46 -19.60 -5.86
CA PRO A 324 12.67 -18.16 -6.06
C PRO A 324 11.48 -17.26 -5.64
N SER A 325 10.48 -17.81 -4.92
CA SER A 325 9.43 -17.00 -4.29
C SER A 325 9.96 -16.44 -2.98
N PHE A 326 9.48 -15.26 -2.63
CA PHE A 326 9.67 -14.63 -1.33
C PHE A 326 8.30 -14.15 -0.84
N GLY A 327 8.24 -13.76 0.42
CA GLY A 327 7.14 -12.99 0.96
C GLY A 327 5.92 -13.72 1.51
N ASP A 328 5.39 -13.26 2.62
CA ASP A 328 4.06 -13.59 3.13
C ASP A 328 3.06 -12.44 3.05
N GLY A 329 3.51 -11.22 2.74
CA GLY A 329 2.70 -10.01 2.64
C GLY A 329 2.75 -9.14 3.89
N ILE A 330 3.59 -9.47 4.88
CA ILE A 330 3.91 -8.64 6.03
C ILE A 330 5.34 -8.09 5.83
N PRO A 331 5.58 -6.77 6.00
CA PRO A 331 6.91 -6.19 5.89
C PRO A 331 7.86 -6.63 7.02
N ASP A 332 9.15 -6.71 6.74
CA ASP A 332 10.14 -7.17 7.72
C ASP A 332 10.17 -6.27 8.96
N GLY A 333 10.13 -4.95 8.77
CA GLY A 333 10.06 -3.96 9.86
C GLY A 333 8.87 -4.19 10.80
N TRP A 334 7.70 -4.54 10.26
CA TRP A 334 6.52 -4.91 11.07
C TRP A 334 6.77 -6.19 11.86
N GLU A 335 7.24 -7.24 11.19
CA GLU A 335 7.51 -8.52 11.83
C GLU A 335 8.51 -8.40 12.99
N VAL A 336 9.62 -7.68 12.77
CA VAL A 336 10.66 -7.49 13.79
C VAL A 336 10.12 -6.74 15.01
N HIS A 337 9.33 -5.69 14.80
CA HIS A 337 8.76 -4.91 15.91
C HIS A 337 7.84 -5.75 16.81
N PHE A 338 7.01 -6.61 16.22
CA PHE A 338 6.12 -7.50 16.97
C PHE A 338 6.77 -8.81 17.40
N GLY A 339 8.07 -9.00 17.12
CA GLY A 339 8.84 -10.17 17.52
C GLY A 339 8.53 -11.43 16.72
N LEU A 340 7.99 -11.27 15.52
CA LEU A 340 7.88 -12.30 14.49
C LEU A 340 9.25 -12.49 13.82
N ASN A 341 9.32 -13.43 12.87
CA ASN A 341 10.55 -13.77 12.19
C ASN A 341 10.43 -13.42 10.70
N PRO A 342 11.03 -12.30 10.22
CA PRO A 342 11.00 -11.84 8.83
C PRO A 342 11.57 -12.80 7.77
N LEU A 343 12.08 -13.95 8.20
CA LEU A 343 12.56 -14.99 7.29
C LEU A 343 11.57 -16.18 7.19
N ASN A 344 10.49 -16.18 7.98
CA ASN A 344 9.56 -17.28 8.18
C ASN A 344 8.08 -16.98 7.86
N ARG A 345 7.74 -17.25 6.60
CA ARG A 345 6.41 -17.20 5.98
C ARG A 345 5.25 -17.90 6.67
N SER A 346 5.54 -18.79 7.62
CA SER A 346 4.47 -19.44 8.39
C SER A 346 3.90 -18.54 9.48
N ASN A 347 4.67 -17.54 9.94
CA ASN A 347 4.24 -16.69 11.04
C ASN A 347 3.08 -15.76 10.66
N ALA A 348 2.89 -15.43 9.38
CA ALA A 348 1.71 -14.70 8.89
C ALA A 348 0.34 -15.34 9.25
N LEU A 349 0.28 -16.66 9.47
CA LEU A 349 -0.98 -17.35 9.81
C LEU A 349 -1.05 -17.74 11.28
N ASP A 350 -0.03 -17.42 12.07
CA ASP A 350 -0.07 -17.67 13.50
C ASP A 350 -0.94 -16.60 14.17
N ASP A 351 -1.60 -16.99 15.27
CA ASP A 351 -2.32 -16.10 16.19
C ASP A 351 -1.70 -16.28 17.59
N PRO A 352 -0.59 -15.55 17.89
CA PRO A 352 0.18 -15.76 19.11
C PRO A 352 -0.55 -15.35 20.40
N ASP A 353 -1.43 -14.35 20.35
CA ASP A 353 -2.11 -13.78 21.50
C ASP A 353 -3.56 -14.25 21.67
N ARG A 354 -4.13 -14.89 20.64
CA ARG A 354 -5.41 -15.63 20.64
C ARG A 354 -6.60 -14.75 20.92
N ASP A 355 -6.64 -13.59 20.28
CA ASP A 355 -7.72 -12.62 20.43
C ASP A 355 -8.86 -12.79 19.40
N GLY A 356 -8.76 -13.81 18.54
CA GLY A 356 -9.81 -14.23 17.61
C GLY A 356 -11.18 -14.51 18.25
N TRP A 357 -12.23 -14.43 17.42
CA TRP A 357 -13.63 -14.47 17.87
C TRP A 357 -14.41 -15.67 17.31
N ASP A 358 -15.02 -16.45 18.21
CA ASP A 358 -15.94 -17.57 17.87
C ASP A 358 -17.23 -17.03 17.23
N ALA A 359 -17.17 -16.76 15.93
CA ALA A 359 -18.24 -16.15 15.15
C ALA A 359 -19.44 -17.10 15.02
N ASN A 360 -19.17 -18.40 14.89
CA ASN A 360 -20.19 -19.42 14.67
C ASN A 360 -20.80 -19.98 15.98
N ARG A 361 -20.18 -19.69 17.13
CA ARG A 361 -20.56 -20.10 18.49
C ARG A 361 -20.52 -21.61 18.73
N ASP A 362 -19.60 -22.32 18.09
CA ASP A 362 -19.39 -23.76 18.28
C ASP A 362 -18.49 -24.08 19.49
N GLY A 363 -17.93 -23.04 20.13
CA GLY A 363 -17.10 -23.14 21.33
C GLY A 363 -15.60 -23.27 21.05
N GLY A 364 -15.17 -23.08 19.81
CA GLY A 364 -13.77 -22.96 19.42
C GLY A 364 -13.50 -21.69 18.61
N VAL A 365 -12.22 -21.36 18.46
CA VAL A 365 -11.74 -20.39 17.47
C VAL A 365 -10.91 -21.20 16.50
N SER A 366 -11.30 -21.20 15.23
CA SER A 366 -10.61 -21.93 14.16
C SER A 366 -9.43 -21.13 13.60
N ASP A 367 -8.27 -21.78 13.51
CA ASP A 367 -7.05 -21.20 12.93
C ASP A 367 -7.22 -20.89 11.43
N ASP A 368 -6.47 -19.91 10.93
CA ASP A 368 -6.42 -19.61 9.51
C ASP A 368 -5.68 -20.68 8.70
N VAL A 369 -6.31 -21.11 7.61
CA VAL A 369 -5.77 -22.20 6.78
C VAL A 369 -4.88 -21.66 5.66
N SER A 370 -5.08 -20.42 5.22
CA SER A 370 -4.34 -19.82 4.11
C SER A 370 -4.47 -18.30 4.10
N ARG A 371 -3.42 -17.63 3.60
CA ARG A 371 -3.33 -16.17 3.44
C ARG A 371 -4.24 -15.57 2.37
N THR A 372 -5.02 -16.39 1.66
CA THR A 372 -6.00 -15.86 0.69
C THR A 372 -7.17 -15.23 1.44
N LEU A 373 -7.64 -14.05 1.03
CA LEU A 373 -8.77 -13.35 1.65
C LEU A 373 -10.02 -14.24 1.86
N THR A 374 -10.29 -15.19 0.97
CA THR A 374 -11.43 -16.11 1.12
C THR A 374 -11.22 -17.13 2.26
N ALA A 375 -9.98 -17.52 2.53
CA ALA A 375 -9.66 -18.46 3.59
C ALA A 375 -9.58 -17.75 4.94
N LEU A 376 -8.98 -16.56 4.99
CA LEU A 376 -8.96 -15.69 6.18
C LEU A 376 -10.39 -15.40 6.68
N LYS A 377 -11.31 -15.00 5.77
CA LYS A 377 -12.74 -14.81 6.10
C LYS A 377 -13.48 -16.04 6.66
N VAL A 378 -12.92 -17.23 6.49
CA VAL A 378 -13.50 -18.48 7.00
C VAL A 378 -12.88 -18.87 8.34
N GLY A 379 -11.64 -18.46 8.61
CA GLY A 379 -11.02 -18.56 9.92
C GLY A 379 -11.69 -17.64 10.93
N GLU A 380 -11.47 -17.94 12.20
CA GLU A 380 -11.97 -17.16 13.34
C GLU A 380 -10.85 -16.60 14.20
N ALA A 381 -9.64 -17.16 14.08
CA ALA A 381 -8.41 -16.57 14.58
C ALA A 381 -8.21 -15.21 13.90
N LEU A 382 -7.59 -14.27 14.61
CA LEU A 382 -7.09 -13.04 14.01
C LEU A 382 -5.60 -13.25 13.81
N SER A 383 -5.20 -13.72 12.62
CA SER A 383 -3.79 -14.01 12.38
C SER A 383 -2.96 -12.72 12.27
N THR A 384 -1.63 -12.82 12.46
CA THR A 384 -0.72 -11.67 12.34
C THR A 384 -0.81 -10.97 10.98
N LEU A 385 -1.12 -11.70 9.90
CA LEU A 385 -1.41 -11.09 8.60
C LEU A 385 -2.70 -10.28 8.63
N GLU A 386 -3.76 -10.76 9.26
CA GLU A 386 -5.00 -9.99 9.41
C GLU A 386 -4.79 -8.76 10.30
N GLU A 387 -4.01 -8.88 11.37
CA GLU A 387 -3.59 -7.74 12.19
C GLU A 387 -2.83 -6.69 11.37
N TYR A 388 -1.87 -7.14 10.55
CA TYR A 388 -1.14 -6.27 9.64
C TYR A 388 -2.07 -5.61 8.62
N LEU A 389 -3.01 -6.35 8.03
CA LEU A 389 -3.99 -5.80 7.09
C LEU A 389 -4.92 -4.77 7.75
N VAL A 390 -5.29 -4.98 9.01
CA VAL A 390 -6.03 -4.01 9.83
C VAL A 390 -5.19 -2.76 10.11
N TYR A 391 -3.88 -2.91 10.24
CA TYR A 391 -2.95 -1.78 10.42
C TYR A 391 -2.70 -0.98 9.13
N TYR A 392 -2.36 -1.67 8.03
CA TYR A 392 -1.89 -1.03 6.79
C TYR A 392 -2.98 -0.18 6.12
N ASP A 393 -4.23 -0.68 6.09
CA ASP A 393 -5.49 -0.05 5.62
C ASP A 393 -5.36 1.06 4.54
N GLU A 394 -4.39 0.92 3.62
CA GLU A 394 -4.10 1.85 2.52
C GLU A 394 -4.05 3.36 2.89
N GLY A 395 -3.53 3.67 4.09
CA GLY A 395 -3.46 5.05 4.60
C GLY A 395 -4.78 5.59 5.18
N ASN A 396 -5.78 4.74 5.34
CA ASN A 396 -6.90 4.97 6.22
C ASN A 396 -6.56 4.39 7.59
N THR A 397 -6.90 5.10 8.65
CA THR A 397 -7.00 4.46 9.97
C THR A 397 -8.47 4.09 10.13
N VAL A 398 -8.82 2.79 10.11
CA VAL A 398 -10.17 2.35 10.49
C VAL A 398 -10.37 2.68 11.96
N TYR A 399 -11.05 3.80 12.22
CA TYR A 399 -11.66 4.04 13.52
C TYR A 399 -13.06 3.43 13.47
N PRO A 400 -13.38 2.45 14.33
CA PRO A 400 -14.74 1.94 14.41
C PRO A 400 -15.64 3.09 14.88
N GLY A 401 -16.64 3.44 14.07
CA GLY A 401 -17.41 4.66 14.30
C GLY A 401 -18.00 5.28 13.03
N LEU A 402 -18.41 6.53 13.14
CA LEU A 402 -18.74 7.39 11.99
C LEU A 402 -17.58 8.35 11.72
N LYS A 403 -17.34 8.65 10.45
CA LYS A 403 -16.49 9.76 10.02
C LYS A 403 -17.38 10.81 9.37
N SER A 404 -17.13 12.07 9.66
CA SER A 404 -17.83 13.18 9.01
C SER A 404 -16.84 14.24 8.57
N THR A 405 -17.18 14.94 7.49
CA THR A 405 -16.44 16.11 7.03
C THR A 405 -17.42 17.13 6.48
N THR A 406 -17.00 18.39 6.46
CA THR A 406 -17.75 19.44 5.78
C THR A 406 -17.44 19.41 4.29
N VAL A 407 -18.45 19.55 3.44
CA VAL A 407 -18.28 19.62 1.99
C VAL A 407 -17.24 20.69 1.62
N GLY A 408 -16.21 20.29 0.86
CA GLY A 408 -15.15 21.17 0.35
C GLY A 408 -13.90 21.32 1.22
N ASN A 409 -13.77 20.59 2.32
CA ASN A 409 -12.57 20.56 3.17
C ASN A 409 -11.78 19.26 2.95
N SER A 410 -10.67 19.24 2.20
CA SER A 410 -10.03 18.00 1.72
C SER A 410 -9.22 17.22 2.75
N ASP A 411 -8.78 17.85 3.85
CA ASP A 411 -7.67 17.33 4.65
C ASP A 411 -8.08 17.00 6.11
N GLU A 412 -9.33 17.26 6.50
CA GLU A 412 -9.78 17.11 7.89
C GLU A 412 -11.14 16.40 7.96
N PHE A 413 -11.21 15.33 8.75
CA PHE A 413 -12.45 14.65 9.11
C PHE A 413 -12.56 14.54 10.63
N THR A 414 -13.80 14.59 11.13
CA THR A 414 -14.11 14.34 12.54
C THR A 414 -14.55 12.90 12.70
N THR A 415 -14.03 12.23 13.73
CA THR A 415 -14.43 10.86 14.08
C THR A 415 -15.43 10.87 15.23
N VAL A 416 -16.46 10.03 15.11
CA VAL A 416 -17.42 9.73 16.16
C VAL A 416 -17.25 8.25 16.49
N PRO A 417 -16.37 7.90 17.45
CA PRO A 417 -15.99 6.53 17.76
C PRO A 417 -17.11 5.72 18.45
N LEU A 418 -16.85 4.46 18.75
CA LEU A 418 -17.79 3.64 19.51
C LEU A 418 -17.86 4.05 20.99
N ILE A 419 -19.05 3.95 21.57
CA ILE A 419 -19.35 4.28 22.98
C ILE A 419 -18.44 3.55 23.98
N TYR A 420 -17.95 2.36 23.63
CA TYR A 420 -17.12 1.54 24.52
C TYR A 420 -15.66 2.02 24.58
N ASP A 421 -15.21 2.79 23.59
CA ASP A 421 -13.83 3.21 23.43
C ASP A 421 -13.61 4.66 23.89
N THR A 422 -14.66 5.35 24.33
CA THR A 422 -14.59 6.76 24.69
C THR A 422 -15.15 7.12 26.05
N PRO A 423 -14.56 8.13 26.72
CA PRO A 423 -15.16 8.74 27.90
C PRO A 423 -16.48 9.45 27.54
N GLN A 424 -17.35 9.63 28.54
CA GLN A 424 -18.74 10.08 28.36
C GLN A 424 -18.92 11.48 27.75
N ASP A 425 -17.86 12.28 27.71
CA ASP A 425 -17.82 13.65 27.20
C ASP A 425 -17.52 13.75 25.69
N VAL A 426 -17.15 12.65 25.06
CA VAL A 426 -16.93 12.56 23.61
C VAL A 426 -18.18 11.99 22.94
N MET A 427 -18.61 12.59 21.82
CA MET A 427 -19.70 12.02 21.03
C MET A 427 -19.29 10.66 20.48
N SER A 428 -20.21 9.70 20.57
CA SER A 428 -19.96 8.31 20.23
C SER A 428 -21.18 7.68 19.58
N ILE A 429 -21.01 6.54 18.93
CA ILE A 429 -22.11 5.72 18.43
C ILE A 429 -22.10 4.34 19.08
N MET A 430 -23.23 3.65 19.04
CA MET A 430 -23.34 2.34 19.67
C MET A 430 -22.62 1.22 18.92
N HIS A 431 -22.55 1.30 17.59
CA HIS A 431 -22.04 0.22 16.75
C HIS A 431 -21.63 0.76 15.37
N HIS A 432 -20.60 0.16 14.76
CA HIS A 432 -20.05 0.57 13.46
C HIS A 432 -20.98 0.25 12.27
N ASP A 433 -21.72 -0.86 12.35
CA ASP A 433 -22.73 -1.27 11.35
C ASP A 433 -23.97 -0.37 11.45
N VAL A 434 -23.89 0.76 10.74
CA VAL A 434 -24.94 1.79 10.60
C VAL A 434 -25.85 1.40 9.44
N ARG A 435 -27.14 1.30 9.72
CA ARG A 435 -28.17 0.86 8.78
C ARG A 435 -28.87 2.02 8.09
N ALA A 436 -29.16 3.07 8.86
CA ALA A 436 -29.74 4.30 8.35
C ALA A 436 -29.23 5.49 9.15
N LEU A 437 -29.14 6.63 8.48
CA LEU A 437 -28.79 7.93 9.05
C LEU A 437 -29.87 8.93 8.66
N GLU A 438 -30.43 9.60 9.66
CA GLU A 438 -31.46 10.61 9.47
C GLU A 438 -31.10 11.86 10.29
N GLU A 439 -31.34 13.04 9.76
CA GLU A 439 -31.03 14.31 10.42
C GLU A 439 -32.27 15.21 10.45
N HIS A 440 -32.50 15.87 11.58
CA HIS A 440 -33.51 16.89 11.70
C HIS A 440 -33.12 17.94 12.75
N ASP A 441 -33.14 19.22 12.37
CA ASP A 441 -32.90 20.37 13.24
C ASP A 441 -31.63 20.24 14.10
N GLY A 442 -30.51 19.79 13.50
CA GLY A 442 -29.22 19.64 14.18
C GLY A 442 -29.10 18.38 15.04
N THR A 443 -30.09 17.48 14.98
CA THR A 443 -30.07 16.18 15.66
C THR A 443 -29.92 15.06 14.63
N LEU A 444 -28.85 14.27 14.77
CA LEU A 444 -28.54 13.10 13.96
C LEU A 444 -29.01 11.82 14.66
N TYR A 445 -29.79 11.01 13.96
CA TYR A 445 -30.26 9.69 14.37
C TYR A 445 -29.46 8.61 13.64
N ALA A 446 -28.43 8.08 14.29
CA ALA A 446 -27.66 6.96 13.79
C ALA A 446 -28.32 5.65 14.18
N MET A 447 -29.03 5.03 13.24
CA MET A 447 -29.72 3.77 13.45
C MET A 447 -28.75 2.63 13.12
N THR A 448 -28.26 1.97 14.17
CA THR A 448 -27.24 0.92 14.07
C THR A 448 -27.84 -0.46 14.31
N LYS A 449 -27.14 -1.52 13.90
CA LYS A 449 -27.58 -2.93 14.02
C LYS A 449 -28.19 -3.32 15.36
N TYR A 450 -27.67 -2.79 16.48
CA TYR A 450 -28.09 -3.14 17.84
C TYR A 450 -28.86 -2.05 18.58
N GLY A 451 -29.11 -0.89 17.96
CA GLY A 451 -29.74 0.23 18.65
C GLY A 451 -29.63 1.55 17.90
N VAL A 452 -30.28 2.58 18.43
CA VAL A 452 -30.28 3.92 17.85
C VAL A 452 -29.51 4.88 18.74
N SER A 453 -28.54 5.57 18.16
CA SER A 453 -27.82 6.68 18.80
C SER A 453 -28.39 8.00 18.32
N VAL A 454 -28.77 8.88 19.24
CA VAL A 454 -29.27 10.22 18.95
C VAL A 454 -28.18 11.21 19.35
N LEU A 455 -27.69 11.99 18.40
CA LEU A 455 -26.57 12.91 18.56
C LEU A 455 -27.03 14.33 18.23
N GLY A 456 -27.07 15.22 19.22
CA GLY A 456 -27.29 16.64 19.01
C GLY A 456 -25.98 17.31 18.62
N LEU A 457 -25.82 17.64 17.34
CA LEU A 457 -24.58 18.15 16.75
C LEU A 457 -24.25 19.57 17.24
N ASP A 458 -25.27 20.40 17.48
CA ASP A 458 -25.08 21.80 17.92
C ASP A 458 -24.76 21.92 19.41
N ASP A 459 -25.44 21.12 20.24
CA ASP A 459 -25.34 21.18 21.70
C ASP A 459 -24.40 20.11 22.29
N ASN A 460 -23.81 19.27 21.44
CA ASN A 460 -22.91 18.17 21.79
C ASN A 460 -23.53 17.20 22.81
N THR A 461 -24.81 16.87 22.61
CA THR A 461 -25.57 15.94 23.47
C THR A 461 -25.70 14.58 22.80
N GLN A 462 -25.77 13.51 23.58
CA GLN A 462 -25.94 12.15 23.04
C GLN A 462 -26.84 11.29 23.91
N SER A 463 -27.63 10.42 23.28
CA SER A 463 -28.35 9.33 23.94
C SER A 463 -28.32 8.05 23.12
N HIS A 464 -28.34 6.90 23.80
CA HIS A 464 -28.19 5.59 23.19
C HIS A 464 -29.32 4.67 23.63
N HIS A 465 -30.01 4.07 22.68
CA HIS A 465 -31.18 3.22 22.91
C HIS A 465 -30.94 1.83 22.32
N MET A 466 -30.64 0.86 23.19
CA MET A 466 -30.41 -0.54 22.80
C MET A 466 -31.72 -1.22 22.38
N LEU A 467 -31.64 -2.02 21.32
CA LEU A 467 -32.69 -2.95 20.96
C LEU A 467 -32.79 -4.10 21.98
N PRO A 468 -33.98 -4.74 22.10
CA PRO A 468 -34.13 -5.94 22.92
C PRO A 468 -33.18 -7.05 22.48
N GLN A 469 -32.77 -7.90 23.41
CA GLN A 469 -31.84 -8.99 23.13
C GLN A 469 -32.39 -9.93 22.03
N GLY A 470 -31.58 -10.17 21.00
CA GLY A 470 -31.93 -11.02 19.87
C GLY A 470 -32.65 -10.30 18.72
N VAL A 471 -32.95 -9.01 18.86
CA VAL A 471 -33.50 -8.16 17.79
C VAL A 471 -32.35 -7.46 17.08
N LEU A 472 -32.35 -7.52 15.75
CA LEU A 472 -31.41 -6.79 14.89
C LEU A 472 -32.17 -5.75 14.09
N LEU A 473 -31.59 -4.54 13.98
CA LEU A 473 -32.06 -3.54 13.05
C LEU A 473 -31.52 -3.84 11.65
N HIS A 474 -32.37 -3.71 10.63
CA HIS A 474 -31.96 -3.83 9.23
C HIS A 474 -32.05 -2.50 8.48
N ASP A 475 -33.06 -1.68 8.76
CA ASP A 475 -33.32 -0.41 8.08
C ASP A 475 -34.25 0.48 8.93
N GLY A 476 -34.37 1.77 8.64
CA GLY A 476 -35.29 2.67 9.32
C GLY A 476 -35.32 4.09 8.76
N PHE A 477 -36.39 4.83 9.06
CA PHE A 477 -36.58 6.22 8.62
C PHE A 477 -37.35 7.03 9.66
N LEU A 478 -37.34 8.36 9.53
CA LEU A 478 -38.14 9.26 10.38
C LEU A 478 -39.54 9.51 9.79
N ALA A 479 -40.58 9.20 10.56
CA ALA A 479 -41.95 9.55 10.22
C ALA A 479 -42.20 11.04 10.50
N THR A 480 -42.56 11.79 9.47
CA THR A 480 -42.78 13.24 9.55
C THR A 480 -44.25 13.61 9.35
N SER A 481 -44.67 14.71 10.00
CA SER A 481 -45.97 15.34 9.82
C SER A 481 -45.76 16.86 9.80
N ASP A 482 -46.28 17.53 8.76
CA ASP A 482 -46.07 18.97 8.51
C ASP A 482 -44.59 19.41 8.52
N GLY A 483 -43.68 18.50 8.15
CA GLY A 483 -42.23 18.74 8.09
C GLY A 483 -41.47 18.49 9.41
N SER A 484 -42.16 18.11 10.49
CA SER A 484 -41.52 17.74 11.76
C SER A 484 -41.64 16.23 12.02
N PRO A 485 -40.56 15.56 12.45
CA PRO A 485 -40.58 14.14 12.79
C PRO A 485 -41.31 13.93 14.11
N TYR A 486 -42.16 12.90 14.18
CA TYR A 486 -42.89 12.52 15.38
C TYR A 486 -42.61 11.07 15.82
N ALA A 487 -42.05 10.24 14.93
CA ALA A 487 -41.62 8.89 15.25
C ALA A 487 -40.39 8.47 14.43
N ALA A 488 -39.61 7.51 14.93
CA ALA A 488 -38.68 6.72 14.14
C ALA A 488 -39.31 5.34 13.85
N VAL A 489 -39.31 4.93 12.58
CA VAL A 489 -39.88 3.65 12.13
C VAL A 489 -38.73 2.74 11.75
N LEU A 490 -38.66 1.58 12.40
CA LEU A 490 -37.55 0.65 12.30
C LEU A 490 -38.01 -0.70 11.72
N GLY A 491 -37.28 -1.18 10.72
CA GLY A 491 -37.36 -2.55 10.21
C GLY A 491 -36.40 -3.46 10.95
N THR A 492 -36.92 -4.51 11.60
CA THR A 492 -36.12 -5.40 12.45
C THR A 492 -36.26 -6.86 12.06
N SER A 493 -35.41 -7.71 12.64
CA SER A 493 -35.47 -9.17 12.48
C SER A 493 -36.76 -9.83 12.97
N ILE A 494 -37.63 -9.09 13.67
CA ILE A 494 -38.93 -9.61 14.17
C ILE A 494 -40.14 -8.83 13.64
N GLY A 495 -39.93 -7.78 12.84
CA GLY A 495 -41.00 -6.94 12.28
C GLY A 495 -40.74 -5.45 12.46
N PHE A 496 -41.81 -4.65 12.53
CA PHE A 496 -41.70 -3.22 12.74
C PHE A 496 -41.55 -2.85 14.22
N ALA A 497 -40.75 -1.82 14.48
CA ALA A 497 -40.78 -1.06 15.72
C ALA A 497 -41.03 0.42 15.43
N VAL A 498 -42.05 1.01 16.05
CA VAL A 498 -42.35 2.44 15.97
C VAL A 498 -41.97 3.09 17.29
N VAL A 499 -41.08 4.06 17.20
CA VAL A 499 -40.50 4.73 18.37
C VAL A 499 -40.99 6.17 18.42
N PRO A 500 -41.71 6.59 19.47
CA PRO A 500 -42.14 7.98 19.60
C PRO A 500 -40.93 8.90 19.79
N LEU A 501 -40.91 10.02 19.07
CA LEU A 501 -39.97 11.11 19.30
C LEU A 501 -40.55 12.10 20.30
N LEU A 502 -39.74 12.52 21.27
CA LEU A 502 -40.09 13.54 22.25
C LEU A 502 -39.87 14.94 21.67
N ALA A 503 -40.40 15.96 22.33
CA ALA A 503 -40.34 17.34 21.86
C ALA A 503 -38.91 17.93 21.80
N ASP A 504 -37.95 17.27 22.45
CA ASP A 504 -36.53 17.59 22.45
C ASP A 504 -35.72 16.74 21.45
N GLY A 505 -36.39 15.95 20.59
CA GLY A 505 -35.75 15.05 19.63
C GLY A 505 -35.27 13.72 20.21
N ALA A 506 -35.34 13.53 21.54
CA ALA A 506 -34.96 12.26 22.15
C ALA A 506 -35.98 11.15 21.83
N LEU A 507 -35.49 9.90 21.76
CA LEU A 507 -36.38 8.74 21.62
C LEU A 507 -37.11 8.46 22.94
N GLY A 508 -38.39 8.09 22.83
CA GLY A 508 -39.16 7.59 23.95
C GLY A 508 -38.51 6.34 24.59
N SER A 509 -38.80 6.12 25.87
CA SER A 509 -38.29 4.94 26.59
C SER A 509 -38.74 3.65 25.91
N ILE A 510 -37.94 2.58 25.97
CA ILE A 510 -38.23 1.29 25.32
C ILE A 510 -39.65 0.74 25.61
N GLY A 511 -40.23 1.05 26.77
CA GLY A 511 -41.59 0.62 27.14
C GLY A 511 -42.73 1.36 26.42
N THR A 512 -42.42 2.43 25.67
CA THR A 512 -43.38 3.19 24.84
C THR A 512 -43.28 2.86 23.36
N TRP A 513 -42.37 1.95 22.98
CA TRP A 513 -42.21 1.53 21.59
C TRP A 513 -43.34 0.58 21.23
N ASP A 514 -43.94 0.78 20.06
CA ASP A 514 -44.99 -0.09 19.55
C ASP A 514 -44.43 -1.05 18.51
N TRP A 515 -44.89 -2.30 18.54
CA TRP A 515 -44.27 -3.39 17.77
C TRP A 515 -45.31 -4.15 16.96
N SER A 516 -45.00 -4.40 15.69
CA SER A 516 -45.77 -5.31 14.83
C SER A 516 -44.91 -6.51 14.46
N LEU A 517 -45.32 -7.70 14.90
CA LEU A 517 -44.54 -8.93 14.76
C LEU A 517 -44.92 -9.68 13.48
N THR A 518 -44.27 -9.36 12.38
CA THR A 518 -44.60 -9.90 11.04
C THR A 518 -43.47 -10.67 10.36
N GLY A 519 -42.37 -10.93 11.09
CA GLY A 519 -41.17 -11.59 10.56
C GLY A 519 -40.06 -10.61 10.18
N PRO A 520 -38.89 -11.09 9.72
CA PRO A 520 -37.75 -10.23 9.39
C PRO A 520 -38.07 -9.25 8.26
N LEU A 521 -37.86 -7.95 8.50
CA LEU A 521 -37.97 -6.89 7.51
C LEU A 521 -36.56 -6.40 7.19
N HIS A 522 -36.14 -6.45 5.93
CA HIS A 522 -34.81 -6.03 5.51
C HIS A 522 -34.76 -4.56 5.08
N ALA A 523 -35.85 -4.05 4.49
CA ALA A 523 -36.00 -2.66 4.11
C ALA A 523 -37.39 -2.13 4.50
N VAL A 524 -37.48 -0.86 4.85
CA VAL A 524 -38.72 -0.18 5.23
C VAL A 524 -38.82 1.18 4.55
N ALA A 525 -40.01 1.55 4.09
CA ALA A 525 -40.23 2.85 3.47
C ALA A 525 -41.64 3.41 3.75
N PRO A 526 -41.82 4.74 3.74
CA PRO A 526 -43.12 5.35 3.77
C PRO A 526 -43.85 5.14 2.43
N LEU A 527 -45.13 4.79 2.47
CA LEU A 527 -46.00 4.80 1.30
C LEU A 527 -46.51 6.24 1.09
N ALA A 528 -45.97 6.91 0.07
CA ALA A 528 -46.49 8.18 -0.41
C ALA A 528 -48.00 8.10 -0.74
N GLY A 529 -48.79 9.07 -0.24
CA GLY A 529 -50.24 9.15 -0.42
C GLY A 529 -50.85 10.32 0.36
N GLU A 530 -52.10 10.68 0.09
CA GLU A 530 -52.85 11.74 0.81
C GLU A 530 -53.61 11.20 2.05
N ASP A 531 -53.15 10.08 2.61
CA ASP A 531 -53.80 9.49 3.79
C ASP A 531 -53.56 10.35 5.04
N VAL A 532 -54.54 10.34 5.95
CA VAL A 532 -54.47 11.11 7.21
C VAL A 532 -53.36 10.59 8.13
N ASN A 533 -53.14 9.27 8.09
CA ASN A 533 -52.11 8.56 8.83
C ASN A 533 -51.04 8.06 7.86
N LEU A 534 -49.80 8.01 8.34
CA LEU A 534 -48.69 7.47 7.56
C LEU A 534 -48.86 5.95 7.42
N HIS A 535 -48.74 5.44 6.20
CA HIS A 535 -48.60 4.00 5.98
C HIS A 535 -47.12 3.71 5.69
N ALA A 536 -46.55 2.72 6.37
CA ALA A 536 -45.19 2.24 6.12
C ALA A 536 -45.24 0.81 5.59
N ILE A 537 -44.48 0.54 4.53
CA ILE A 537 -44.30 -0.80 3.98
C ILE A 537 -42.95 -1.35 4.42
N GLY A 538 -42.90 -2.63 4.75
CA GLY A 538 -41.70 -3.34 5.14
C GLY A 538 -41.64 -4.65 4.40
N LEU A 539 -40.52 -4.92 3.75
CA LEU A 539 -40.30 -6.13 2.96
C LEU A 539 -39.03 -6.84 3.42
N GLY A 540 -39.10 -8.17 3.46
CA GLY A 540 -38.01 -9.07 3.80
C GLY A 540 -37.63 -9.97 2.62
N GLN A 541 -37.45 -11.26 2.89
CA GLN A 541 -37.07 -12.24 1.88
C GLN A 541 -38.30 -12.95 1.29
N ALA A 542 -38.26 -13.23 -0.01
CA ALA A 542 -39.22 -14.09 -0.72
C ALA A 542 -40.70 -13.68 -0.52
N GLY A 543 -40.96 -12.37 -0.46
CA GLY A 543 -42.31 -11.82 -0.30
C GLY A 543 -42.81 -11.76 1.15
N GLU A 544 -41.95 -12.05 2.14
CA GLU A 544 -42.24 -11.74 3.55
C GLU A 544 -42.30 -10.22 3.76
N GLY A 545 -43.24 -9.76 4.59
CA GLY A 545 -43.41 -8.35 4.89
C GLY A 545 -44.81 -7.98 5.33
N SER A 546 -45.01 -6.71 5.65
CA SER A 546 -46.32 -6.17 6.05
C SER A 546 -46.39 -4.66 5.83
N ILE A 547 -47.60 -4.11 5.96
CA ILE A 547 -47.84 -2.67 5.96
C ILE A 547 -48.42 -2.28 7.31
N VAL A 548 -47.93 -1.20 7.90
CA VAL A 548 -48.45 -0.66 9.17
C VAL A 548 -48.97 0.76 8.97
N GLU A 549 -50.11 1.05 9.58
CA GLU A 549 -50.67 2.41 9.67
C GLU A 549 -50.25 3.03 11.00
N ILE A 550 -49.61 4.20 10.93
CA ILE A 550 -49.03 4.91 12.07
C ILE A 550 -49.76 6.24 12.25
N ASP A 551 -50.32 6.45 13.45
CA ASP A 551 -50.95 7.73 13.79
C ASP A 551 -49.94 8.79 14.23
N GLY A 552 -50.38 10.05 14.28
CA GLY A 552 -49.55 11.17 14.75
C GLY A 552 -49.15 11.11 16.23
N SER A 553 -49.53 10.07 16.97
CA SER A 553 -49.03 9.78 18.32
C SER A 553 -47.96 8.68 18.34
N ALA A 554 -47.42 8.33 17.17
CA ALA A 554 -46.40 7.30 16.99
C ALA A 554 -46.83 5.90 17.45
N SER A 555 -48.11 5.57 17.27
CA SER A 555 -48.66 4.24 17.57
C SER A 555 -49.15 3.53 16.31
N ILE A 556 -49.04 2.20 16.29
CA ILE A 556 -49.52 1.36 15.19
C ILE A 556 -51.03 1.16 15.36
N VAL A 557 -51.80 1.77 14.46
CA VAL A 557 -53.26 1.70 14.46
C VAL A 557 -53.74 0.36 13.91
N SER A 558 -53.13 -0.06 12.82
CA SER A 558 -53.51 -1.25 12.09
C SER A 558 -52.32 -1.84 11.31
N ALA A 559 -52.37 -3.14 11.06
CA ALA A 559 -51.42 -3.85 10.22
C ALA A 559 -52.19 -4.55 9.08
N PHE A 560 -51.67 -4.43 7.87
CA PHE A 560 -52.24 -4.98 6.65
C PHE A 560 -51.26 -5.96 6.02
N GLU A 561 -51.81 -6.96 5.32
CA GLU A 561 -51.01 -7.86 4.49
C GLU A 561 -50.72 -7.22 3.13
N LEU A 562 -49.62 -7.68 2.52
CA LEU A 562 -49.17 -7.26 1.20
C LEU A 562 -50.10 -7.81 0.09
N GLY A 563 -50.14 -7.09 -1.03
CA GLY A 563 -50.82 -7.50 -2.25
C GLY A 563 -50.30 -8.82 -2.81
N THR A 564 -51.18 -9.66 -3.35
CA THR A 564 -50.81 -11.02 -3.79
C THR A 564 -49.82 -11.02 -4.95
N GLY A 565 -49.86 -10.01 -5.83
CA GLY A 565 -48.94 -9.88 -6.95
C GLY A 565 -47.51 -9.53 -6.53
N LEU A 566 -47.35 -8.65 -5.54
CA LEU A 566 -46.05 -8.31 -4.95
C LEU A 566 -45.40 -9.53 -4.28
N VAL A 567 -46.15 -10.24 -3.43
CA VAL A 567 -45.68 -11.44 -2.73
C VAL A 567 -45.29 -12.53 -3.73
N ALA A 568 -46.13 -12.78 -4.74
CA ALA A 568 -45.85 -13.79 -5.75
C ALA A 568 -44.59 -13.48 -6.56
N GLY A 569 -44.40 -12.23 -7.00
CA GLY A 569 -43.23 -11.83 -7.77
C GLY A 569 -41.90 -11.99 -7.01
N LEU A 570 -41.88 -11.59 -5.73
CA LEU A 570 -40.69 -11.74 -4.89
C LEU A 570 -40.42 -13.20 -4.48
N ALA A 571 -41.47 -13.97 -4.21
CA ALA A 571 -41.36 -15.38 -3.86
C ALA A 571 -40.86 -16.24 -5.03
N GLU A 572 -41.32 -15.96 -6.25
CA GLU A 572 -40.90 -16.67 -7.47
C GLU A 572 -39.41 -16.46 -7.78
N ALA A 573 -38.89 -15.27 -7.46
CA ALA A 573 -37.48 -14.93 -7.57
C ALA A 573 -36.61 -15.41 -6.40
N ASN A 574 -37.23 -15.81 -5.28
CA ASN A 574 -36.57 -15.98 -3.98
C ASN A 574 -35.65 -14.78 -3.65
N ALA A 575 -36.15 -13.57 -3.88
CA ALA A 575 -35.38 -12.34 -3.76
C ALA A 575 -35.43 -11.77 -2.34
N SER A 576 -34.30 -11.24 -1.86
CA SER A 576 -34.21 -10.45 -0.64
C SER A 576 -34.24 -8.97 -1.00
N VAL A 577 -35.13 -8.21 -0.34
CA VAL A 577 -35.23 -6.77 -0.56
C VAL A 577 -34.07 -6.05 0.13
N SER A 578 -33.52 -5.04 -0.54
CA SER A 578 -32.43 -4.18 -0.05
C SER A 578 -32.83 -2.72 0.10
N SER A 579 -33.70 -2.20 -0.78
CA SER A 579 -34.17 -0.81 -0.74
C SER A 579 -35.57 -0.71 -1.32
N ILE A 580 -36.38 0.24 -0.83
CA ILE A 580 -37.77 0.45 -1.26
C ILE A 580 -38.00 1.94 -1.48
N GLN A 581 -38.60 2.29 -2.62
CA GLN A 581 -39.03 3.66 -2.90
C GLN A 581 -40.48 3.67 -3.40
N HIS A 582 -41.31 4.56 -2.88
CA HIS A 582 -42.70 4.73 -3.30
C HIS A 582 -43.00 6.20 -3.58
N GLY A 583 -43.45 6.51 -4.80
CA GLY A 583 -43.68 7.90 -5.19
C GLY A 583 -44.48 8.05 -6.47
N LEU A 584 -44.88 9.30 -6.74
CA LEU A 584 -45.58 9.69 -7.96
C LEU A 584 -44.59 9.83 -9.11
N VAL A 585 -44.69 8.94 -10.09
CA VAL A 585 -43.91 9.02 -11.33
C VAL A 585 -44.53 10.06 -12.25
N SER A 586 -43.73 11.06 -12.64
CA SER A 586 -44.15 12.18 -13.51
C SER A 586 -45.42 12.91 -13.02
N GLY A 587 -45.74 12.79 -11.72
CA GLY A 587 -46.92 13.37 -11.10
C GLY A 587 -48.26 12.68 -11.41
N THR A 588 -48.27 11.47 -11.98
CA THR A 588 -49.51 10.81 -12.43
C THR A 588 -49.92 9.59 -11.62
N THR A 589 -49.04 8.60 -11.51
CA THR A 589 -49.35 7.30 -10.91
C THR A 589 -48.32 6.96 -9.84
N PHE A 590 -48.79 6.37 -8.74
CA PHE A 590 -47.92 5.89 -7.70
C PHE A 590 -47.28 4.58 -8.17
N ASN A 591 -45.96 4.53 -8.07
CA ASN A 591 -45.19 3.32 -8.33
C ASN A 591 -44.37 2.95 -7.10
N LEU A 592 -44.31 1.66 -6.83
CA LEU A 592 -43.44 1.03 -5.86
C LEU A 592 -42.24 0.44 -6.60
N PHE A 593 -41.06 0.91 -6.24
CA PHE A 593 -39.78 0.39 -6.72
C PHE A 593 -39.16 -0.42 -5.59
N VAL A 594 -38.84 -1.69 -5.88
CA VAL A 594 -38.24 -2.62 -4.92
C VAL A 594 -36.90 -3.09 -5.46
N GLY A 595 -35.84 -2.65 -4.80
CA GLY A 595 -34.48 -3.07 -5.05
C GLY A 595 -34.19 -4.36 -4.32
N THR A 596 -33.53 -5.31 -4.99
CA THR A 596 -33.26 -6.63 -4.42
C THR A 596 -31.85 -7.10 -4.73
N ASP A 597 -31.45 -8.21 -4.10
CA ASP A 597 -30.24 -8.96 -4.45
C ASP A 597 -30.27 -9.57 -5.86
N ARG A 598 -31.42 -9.58 -6.54
CA ARG A 598 -31.63 -10.18 -7.88
C ARG A 598 -31.91 -9.16 -8.99
N GLY A 599 -32.34 -7.94 -8.68
CA GLY A 599 -32.77 -6.96 -9.68
C GLY A 599 -33.71 -5.89 -9.16
N LEU A 600 -34.27 -5.10 -10.09
CA LEU A 600 -35.28 -4.08 -9.83
C LEU A 600 -36.68 -4.60 -10.16
N PHE A 601 -37.56 -4.63 -9.16
CA PHE A 601 -38.96 -4.97 -9.31
C PHE A 601 -39.83 -3.72 -9.18
N ILE A 602 -40.71 -3.49 -10.17
CA ILE A 602 -41.53 -2.28 -10.27
C ILE A 602 -43.01 -2.69 -10.27
N LEU A 603 -43.81 -2.01 -9.47
CA LEU A 603 -45.25 -2.23 -9.37
C LEU A 603 -45.98 -0.89 -9.39
N GLU A 604 -46.95 -0.71 -10.28
CA GLU A 604 -47.89 0.41 -10.19
C GLU A 604 -48.87 0.12 -9.06
N THR A 605 -48.86 0.93 -8.01
CA THR A 605 -49.76 0.75 -6.87
C THR A 605 -49.82 2.02 -6.05
N SER A 606 -50.97 2.30 -5.45
CA SER A 606 -51.14 3.40 -4.48
C SER A 606 -51.03 2.96 -3.03
N SER A 607 -51.08 1.65 -2.75
CA SER A 607 -51.11 1.16 -1.37
C SER A 607 -50.37 -0.15 -1.13
N ALA A 608 -49.84 -0.80 -2.17
CA ALA A 608 -49.19 -2.10 -2.14
C ALA A 608 -50.03 -3.26 -1.56
N ARG A 609 -51.36 -3.08 -1.47
CA ARG A 609 -52.35 -4.08 -1.00
C ARG A 609 -53.17 -4.69 -2.12
N ASP A 610 -52.97 -4.20 -3.33
CA ASP A 610 -53.64 -4.60 -4.55
C ASP A 610 -53.09 -5.91 -5.10
N ASP A 611 -53.94 -6.61 -5.87
CA ASP A 611 -53.56 -7.86 -6.52
C ASP A 611 -52.85 -7.63 -7.88
N GLU A 612 -52.37 -6.40 -8.13
CA GLU A 612 -51.64 -6.06 -9.35
C GLU A 612 -50.26 -6.75 -9.35
N GLY A 613 -49.89 -7.31 -10.50
CA GLY A 613 -48.60 -7.98 -10.68
C GLY A 613 -47.53 -6.97 -11.08
N GLY A 614 -46.37 -7.03 -10.43
CA GLY A 614 -45.22 -6.20 -10.80
C GLY A 614 -44.36 -6.84 -11.89
N GLU A 615 -43.45 -6.05 -12.44
CA GLU A 615 -42.54 -6.45 -13.50
C GLU A 615 -41.07 -6.25 -13.07
N TRP A 616 -40.19 -7.16 -13.52
CA TRP A 616 -38.75 -7.02 -13.33
C TRP A 616 -38.16 -6.19 -14.47
N ARG A 617 -37.57 -5.03 -14.17
CA ARG A 617 -36.90 -4.20 -15.20
C ARG A 617 -35.63 -4.87 -15.70
N PHE A 618 -34.84 -5.37 -14.76
CA PHE A 618 -33.69 -6.23 -15.00
C PHE A 618 -33.61 -7.26 -13.88
N PHE A 619 -33.07 -8.43 -14.20
CA PHE A 619 -33.07 -9.58 -13.30
C PHE A 619 -31.90 -10.52 -13.60
N TYR A 620 -31.21 -10.94 -12.55
CA TYR A 620 -30.18 -11.95 -12.61
C TYR A 620 -30.15 -12.79 -11.34
N THR A 621 -30.07 -14.10 -11.54
CA THR A 621 -29.78 -15.06 -10.49
C THR A 621 -28.98 -16.23 -11.07
N PRO A 622 -28.04 -16.82 -10.30
CA PRO A 622 -27.43 -18.09 -10.66
C PRO A 622 -28.38 -19.28 -10.48
N GLU A 623 -29.50 -19.10 -9.78
CA GLU A 623 -30.50 -20.15 -9.50
C GLU A 623 -31.42 -20.39 -10.71
N SER A 624 -32.01 -21.58 -10.79
CA SER A 624 -32.96 -21.91 -11.86
C SER A 624 -34.35 -21.36 -11.54
N THR A 625 -34.65 -20.15 -12.01
CA THR A 625 -35.99 -19.54 -11.90
C THR A 625 -36.72 -19.52 -13.25
N PRO A 626 -38.06 -19.45 -13.26
CA PRO A 626 -38.87 -19.23 -14.47
C PRO A 626 -38.71 -17.81 -15.08
N ILE A 627 -38.22 -16.85 -14.30
CA ILE A 627 -37.95 -15.47 -14.74
C ILE A 627 -36.73 -15.45 -15.66
N GLN A 628 -36.86 -14.81 -16.82
CA GLN A 628 -35.76 -14.68 -17.78
C GLN A 628 -34.70 -13.71 -17.27
N THR A 629 -33.44 -14.13 -17.29
CA THR A 629 -32.31 -13.24 -16.97
C THR A 629 -32.14 -12.16 -18.03
N ASN A 630 -32.11 -10.90 -17.61
CA ASN A 630 -31.87 -9.73 -18.45
C ASN A 630 -31.08 -8.68 -17.67
N VAL A 631 -29.86 -8.39 -18.13
CA VAL A 631 -28.95 -7.39 -17.54
C VAL A 631 -28.35 -6.46 -18.59
N ASP A 632 -28.96 -6.40 -19.78
CA ASP A 632 -28.38 -5.68 -20.93
C ASP A 632 -28.36 -4.16 -20.71
N GLU A 633 -29.27 -3.64 -19.89
CA GLU A 633 -29.37 -2.22 -19.53
C GLU A 633 -28.51 -1.83 -18.32
N VAL A 634 -27.89 -2.83 -17.66
CA VAL A 634 -27.06 -2.60 -16.47
C VAL A 634 -25.58 -2.67 -16.85
N ARG A 635 -24.76 -1.93 -16.11
CA ARG A 635 -23.32 -1.89 -16.36
C ARG A 635 -22.71 -3.24 -16.00
N SER A 636 -21.82 -3.77 -16.83
CA SER A 636 -21.12 -5.01 -16.54
C SER A 636 -20.09 -4.81 -15.42
N LEU A 637 -19.89 -5.84 -14.60
CA LEU A 637 -18.85 -5.85 -13.58
C LEU A 637 -17.45 -5.67 -14.20
N PRO A 638 -16.51 -5.01 -13.49
CA PRO A 638 -15.13 -4.91 -13.94
C PRO A 638 -14.47 -6.29 -14.05
N LEU A 639 -13.42 -6.40 -14.88
CA LEU A 639 -12.69 -7.67 -15.08
C LEU A 639 -12.14 -8.19 -13.74
N GLY A 640 -12.46 -9.45 -13.42
CA GLY A 640 -12.02 -10.10 -12.19
C GLY A 640 -12.94 -9.88 -10.98
N ALA A 641 -13.97 -9.04 -11.08
CA ALA A 641 -14.98 -8.94 -10.03
C ALA A 641 -15.91 -10.16 -10.02
N THR A 642 -16.25 -10.61 -8.82
CA THR A 642 -17.24 -11.67 -8.58
C THR A 642 -18.40 -11.04 -7.85
N GLY A 643 -19.63 -11.25 -8.33
CA GLY A 643 -20.82 -10.62 -7.77
C GLY A 643 -22.00 -10.66 -8.73
N ASN A 644 -23.14 -10.13 -8.28
CA ASN A 644 -24.31 -9.97 -9.12
C ASN A 644 -24.37 -8.54 -9.68
N PRO A 645 -24.26 -8.32 -11.02
CA PRO A 645 -24.41 -6.99 -11.60
C PRO A 645 -25.81 -6.38 -11.41
N ALA A 646 -26.83 -7.21 -11.16
CA ALA A 646 -28.21 -6.79 -10.95
C ALA A 646 -28.56 -6.51 -9.48
N GLU A 647 -27.63 -6.72 -8.55
CA GLU A 647 -27.84 -6.39 -7.13
C GLU A 647 -28.01 -4.88 -6.98
N ILE A 648 -29.13 -4.46 -6.40
CA ILE A 648 -29.35 -3.09 -5.99
C ILE A 648 -28.98 -2.98 -4.52
N ARG A 649 -28.13 -2.01 -4.17
CA ARG A 649 -27.72 -1.75 -2.79
C ARG A 649 -28.45 -0.57 -2.18
N ASP A 650 -28.69 0.47 -2.98
CA ASP A 650 -29.45 1.64 -2.57
C ASP A 650 -30.20 2.26 -3.77
N MET A 651 -31.29 2.96 -3.49
CA MET A 651 -32.12 3.66 -4.47
C MET A 651 -32.77 4.91 -3.88
N VAL A 652 -32.86 5.97 -4.69
CA VAL A 652 -33.53 7.21 -4.31
C VAL A 652 -34.32 7.78 -5.49
N LEU A 653 -35.57 8.18 -5.23
CA LEU A 653 -36.40 8.94 -6.17
C LEU A 653 -36.06 10.43 -6.12
N ASP A 654 -35.92 11.05 -7.28
CA ASP A 654 -35.53 12.45 -7.41
C ASP A 654 -36.35 13.18 -8.50
N GLY A 655 -36.55 14.48 -8.35
CA GLY A 655 -37.39 15.29 -9.22
C GLY A 655 -37.66 16.70 -8.68
N PRO A 656 -38.42 17.54 -9.42
CA PRO A 656 -38.73 18.92 -9.01
C PRO A 656 -39.52 19.04 -7.71
N SER A 657 -40.21 17.98 -7.30
CA SER A 657 -40.88 17.89 -5.99
C SER A 657 -41.02 16.43 -5.57
N PRO A 658 -41.18 16.13 -4.27
CA PRO A 658 -41.44 14.76 -3.79
C PRO A 658 -42.69 14.11 -4.42
N SER A 659 -43.63 14.93 -4.87
CA SER A 659 -44.85 14.50 -5.56
C SER A 659 -44.71 14.37 -7.09
N ASN A 660 -43.51 14.52 -7.63
CA ASN A 660 -43.22 14.45 -9.06
C ASN A 660 -41.78 13.97 -9.27
N ALA A 661 -41.56 12.68 -9.04
CA ALA A 661 -40.27 12.06 -9.33
C ALA A 661 -40.11 11.88 -10.85
N GLN A 662 -38.93 12.22 -11.36
CA GLN A 662 -38.56 12.12 -12.78
C GLN A 662 -37.34 11.26 -13.01
N ALA A 663 -36.55 11.00 -11.97
CA ALA A 663 -35.41 10.11 -11.99
C ALA A 663 -35.46 9.14 -10.81
N LEU A 664 -35.06 7.91 -11.04
CA LEU A 664 -34.71 6.95 -9.99
C LEU A 664 -33.21 6.69 -10.09
N TRP A 665 -32.48 7.14 -9.08
CA TRP A 665 -31.06 6.81 -8.92
C TRP A 665 -30.95 5.47 -8.21
N PHE A 666 -30.07 4.59 -8.68
CA PHE A 666 -29.80 3.33 -8.00
C PHE A 666 -28.33 2.92 -8.12
N GLY A 667 -27.84 2.30 -7.05
CA GLY A 667 -26.45 1.88 -6.89
C GLY A 667 -26.34 0.37 -7.02
N THR A 668 -25.36 -0.07 -7.81
CA THR A 668 -25.04 -1.49 -7.99
C THR A 668 -23.54 -1.72 -7.72
N PRO A 669 -23.08 -2.98 -7.57
CA PRO A 669 -21.65 -3.29 -7.53
C PRO A 669 -20.89 -2.89 -8.80
N SER A 670 -21.58 -2.60 -9.91
CA SER A 670 -20.95 -2.20 -11.17
C SER A 670 -20.89 -0.69 -11.40
N GLY A 671 -21.66 0.10 -10.64
CA GLY A 671 -21.67 1.56 -10.75
C GLY A 671 -22.99 2.19 -10.35
N LEU A 672 -23.05 3.51 -10.54
CA LEU A 672 -24.24 4.33 -10.43
C LEU A 672 -25.05 4.28 -11.75
N HIS A 673 -26.37 4.21 -11.59
CA HIS A 673 -27.33 4.19 -12.69
C HIS A 673 -28.47 5.19 -12.43
N LYS A 674 -29.04 5.71 -13.51
CA LYS A 674 -30.21 6.58 -13.49
C LYS A 674 -31.29 6.01 -14.39
N LEU A 675 -32.45 5.68 -13.85
CA LEU A 675 -33.65 5.41 -14.65
C LEU A 675 -34.39 6.73 -14.87
N ASP A 676 -34.44 7.22 -16.10
CA ASP A 676 -35.31 8.34 -16.48
C ASP A 676 -36.75 7.83 -16.53
N LEU A 677 -37.58 8.35 -15.64
CA LEU A 677 -38.96 7.90 -15.47
C LEU A 677 -39.90 8.48 -16.54
N ASN A 678 -39.49 9.51 -17.29
CA ASN A 678 -40.29 10.07 -18.37
C ASN A 678 -40.04 9.33 -19.71
N ASP A 679 -38.77 9.03 -19.98
CA ASP A 679 -38.34 8.39 -21.23
C ASP A 679 -38.18 6.86 -21.12
N ASP A 680 -38.28 6.31 -19.90
CA ASP A 680 -38.16 4.88 -19.57
C ASP A 680 -36.85 4.23 -20.07
N PHE A 681 -35.74 4.93 -19.81
CA PHE A 681 -34.40 4.49 -20.21
C PHE A 681 -33.41 4.58 -19.05
N ILE A 682 -32.50 3.61 -18.96
CA ILE A 682 -31.44 3.55 -17.95
C ILE A 682 -30.16 4.16 -18.52
N GLU A 683 -29.71 5.25 -17.93
CA GLU A 683 -28.43 5.86 -18.20
C GLU A 683 -27.37 5.34 -17.22
N HIS A 684 -26.18 5.04 -17.74
CA HIS A 684 -25.02 4.67 -16.93
C HIS A 684 -23.73 4.98 -17.69
N GLY A 685 -22.60 5.02 -16.98
CA GLY A 685 -21.30 5.26 -17.60
C GLY A 685 -20.98 6.74 -17.80
N GLY A 686 -19.91 7.01 -18.58
CA GLY A 686 -19.52 8.38 -18.92
C GLY A 686 -19.18 9.23 -17.69
N LEU A 687 -19.92 10.32 -17.49
CA LEU A 687 -19.74 11.27 -16.40
C LEU A 687 -20.19 10.74 -15.03
N MET A 688 -20.91 9.62 -14.99
CA MET A 688 -21.35 8.95 -13.75
C MET A 688 -20.33 7.92 -13.22
N VAL A 689 -19.14 7.86 -13.82
CA VAL A 689 -18.08 6.91 -13.47
C VAL A 689 -16.95 7.65 -12.79
N HIS A 690 -16.57 7.19 -11.60
CA HIS A 690 -15.37 7.71 -10.95
C HIS A 690 -14.13 7.34 -11.80
N PRO A 691 -13.25 8.31 -12.15
CA PRO A 691 -12.12 8.08 -13.05
C PRO A 691 -10.98 7.25 -12.42
N GLY A 692 -11.05 7.02 -11.11
CA GLY A 692 -10.03 6.30 -10.35
C GLY A 692 -8.91 7.22 -9.84
N VAL A 693 -7.97 6.65 -9.08
CA VAL A 693 -6.81 7.36 -8.54
C VAL A 693 -5.70 7.34 -9.60
N GLU A 694 -5.13 8.50 -9.92
CA GLU A 694 -4.08 8.66 -10.96
C GLU A 694 -4.45 8.09 -12.35
N GLY A 695 -5.75 8.06 -12.67
CA GLY A 695 -6.25 7.54 -13.95
C GLY A 695 -6.27 6.01 -14.06
N LYS A 696 -6.03 5.28 -12.95
CA LYS A 696 -6.32 3.85 -12.84
C LYS A 696 -7.67 3.66 -12.17
N LEU A 697 -8.63 3.11 -12.91
CA LEU A 697 -9.91 2.66 -12.36
C LEU A 697 -9.67 1.56 -11.32
N SER A 698 -9.83 1.90 -10.05
CA SER A 698 -9.94 0.91 -8.97
C SER A 698 -11.38 0.39 -8.94
N ARG A 699 -11.55 -0.90 -8.62
CA ARG A 699 -12.85 -1.57 -8.58
C ARG A 699 -13.75 -0.96 -7.51
N GLU A 700 -13.14 -0.60 -6.39
CA GLU A 700 -13.74 -0.10 -5.16
C GLU A 700 -14.46 1.23 -5.42
N THR A 701 -13.89 2.07 -6.31
CA THR A 701 -14.45 3.41 -6.60
C THR A 701 -15.87 3.41 -7.14
N ASN A 702 -16.25 2.37 -7.88
CA ASN A 702 -17.56 2.27 -8.54
C ASN A 702 -18.45 1.16 -7.95
N SER A 703 -18.06 0.57 -6.81
CA SER A 703 -18.87 -0.37 -6.02
C SER A 703 -19.78 0.46 -5.10
N ILE A 704 -21.00 0.78 -5.53
CA ILE A 704 -21.85 1.79 -4.85
C ILE A 704 -22.63 1.14 -3.70
N HIS A 705 -22.71 1.84 -2.57
CA HIS A 705 -23.43 1.40 -1.37
C HIS A 705 -24.51 2.38 -0.90
N SER A 706 -24.35 3.68 -1.17
CA SER A 706 -25.34 4.70 -0.79
C SER A 706 -25.38 5.87 -1.76
N ILE A 707 -26.55 6.48 -1.90
CA ILE A 707 -26.81 7.60 -2.80
C ILE A 707 -27.62 8.65 -2.06
N HIS A 708 -27.19 9.91 -2.14
CA HIS A 708 -27.92 11.02 -1.52
C HIS A 708 -27.94 12.26 -2.44
N PRO A 709 -29.07 12.58 -3.07
CA PRO A 709 -29.23 13.79 -3.86
C PRO A 709 -29.44 15.02 -2.95
N THR A 710 -28.67 16.09 -3.17
CA THR A 710 -28.82 17.38 -2.47
C THR A 710 -29.71 18.37 -3.24
N GLY A 711 -29.99 18.08 -4.51
CA GLY A 711 -30.77 18.90 -5.44
C GLY A 711 -29.92 19.60 -6.52
N ASP A 712 -28.67 19.92 -6.21
CA ASP A 712 -27.67 20.46 -7.15
C ASP A 712 -26.42 19.56 -7.29
N GLU A 713 -26.30 18.58 -6.40
CA GLU A 713 -25.24 17.58 -6.36
C GLU A 713 -25.82 16.21 -6.01
N LEU A 714 -25.07 15.17 -6.37
CA LEU A 714 -25.37 13.79 -6.01
C LEU A 714 -24.17 13.22 -5.25
N LEU A 715 -24.35 12.96 -3.96
CA LEU A 715 -23.37 12.32 -3.10
C LEU A 715 -23.47 10.80 -3.29
N VAL A 716 -22.33 10.17 -3.53
CA VAL A 716 -22.24 8.73 -3.84
C VAL A 716 -21.24 8.08 -2.88
N GLY A 717 -21.72 7.22 -1.99
CA GLY A 717 -20.88 6.38 -1.16
C GLY A 717 -20.53 5.09 -1.88
N SER A 718 -19.24 4.87 -2.14
CA SER A 718 -18.71 3.62 -2.68
C SER A 718 -17.77 2.93 -1.69
N GLU A 719 -17.33 1.72 -2.01
CA GLU A 719 -16.33 0.96 -1.24
C GLU A 719 -14.98 1.70 -1.13
N TRP A 720 -14.71 2.65 -2.02
CA TRP A 720 -13.54 3.53 -1.92
C TRP A 720 -13.76 4.75 -1.01
N GLY A 721 -15.02 5.06 -0.70
CA GLY A 721 -15.42 6.22 0.08
C GLY A 721 -16.48 7.10 -0.58
N LEU A 722 -16.61 8.32 -0.09
CA LEU A 722 -17.54 9.32 -0.60
C LEU A 722 -16.95 10.09 -1.78
N TRP A 723 -17.72 10.23 -2.85
CA TRP A 723 -17.44 11.15 -3.96
C TRP A 723 -18.75 11.78 -4.45
N ALA A 724 -18.64 12.92 -5.14
CA ALA A 724 -19.80 13.71 -5.54
C ALA A 724 -19.82 13.99 -7.04
N LEU A 725 -21.03 14.01 -7.60
CA LEU A 725 -21.31 14.44 -8.97
C LEU A 725 -22.01 15.80 -8.95
N ALA A 726 -21.54 16.73 -9.79
CA ALA A 726 -22.26 17.96 -10.08
C ALA A 726 -23.45 17.63 -10.96
N GLY A 727 -24.65 18.01 -10.56
CA GLY A 727 -25.85 17.76 -11.33
C GLY A 727 -27.08 17.54 -10.48
N ASP A 728 -28.23 17.61 -11.14
CA ASP A 728 -29.54 17.37 -10.56
C ASP A 728 -30.21 16.17 -11.25
N TYR A 729 -31.48 15.92 -10.91
CA TYR A 729 -32.31 14.91 -11.57
C TYR A 729 -32.37 15.05 -13.10
N THR A 730 -32.08 16.23 -13.68
CA THR A 730 -32.12 16.45 -15.13
C THR A 730 -30.84 16.02 -15.82
N ALA A 731 -29.66 16.39 -15.29
CA ALA A 731 -28.39 16.14 -15.94
C ALA A 731 -27.20 16.10 -14.97
N VAL A 732 -26.23 15.25 -15.30
CA VAL A 732 -24.93 15.17 -14.63
C VAL A 732 -23.87 15.91 -15.46
N TYR A 733 -23.13 16.81 -14.81
CA TYR A 733 -22.10 17.65 -15.43
C TYR A 733 -20.67 17.12 -15.23
N GLY A 734 -20.47 16.19 -14.29
CA GLY A 734 -19.19 15.52 -14.04
C GLY A 734 -18.87 15.40 -12.56
N LEU A 735 -17.69 14.85 -12.25
CA LEU A 735 -17.18 14.77 -10.89
C LEU A 735 -16.91 16.18 -10.34
N GLN A 736 -17.26 16.41 -9.08
CA GLN A 736 -16.81 17.60 -8.36
C GLN A 736 -15.50 17.32 -7.61
N ASP A 737 -14.69 18.38 -7.48
CA ASP A 737 -13.57 18.41 -6.54
C ASP A 737 -14.16 18.54 -5.13
N GLN A 738 -14.36 17.41 -4.44
CA GLN A 738 -14.84 17.37 -3.07
C GLN A 738 -13.98 16.46 -2.19
N THR A 739 -14.13 16.64 -0.88
CA THR A 739 -13.42 15.90 0.16
C THR A 739 -13.60 14.41 0.01
N ARG A 740 -12.48 13.67 0.02
CA ARG A 740 -12.48 12.22 0.17
C ARG A 740 -12.75 11.90 1.64
N LEU A 741 -13.93 11.36 1.95
CA LEU A 741 -14.07 10.50 3.13
C LEU A 741 -13.71 9.09 2.66
N PRO A 742 -12.62 8.50 3.15
CA PRO A 742 -12.30 7.13 2.77
C PRO A 742 -13.37 6.15 3.26
N GLY A 743 -13.61 5.12 2.43
CA GLY A 743 -14.61 4.07 2.64
C GLY A 743 -14.27 3.09 3.73
#